data_AF-A0A0C9T9F5-F1
#
_entry.id   AF-A0A0C9T9F5-F1
#
_cell.length_a   1.000
_cell.length_b   1.000
_cell.length_c   1.000
_cell.angle_alpha   90.00
_cell.angle_beta   90.00
_cell.angle_gamma   90.00
#
_symmetry.space_group_name_H-M   'P 1'
#
loop_
_entity.id
_entity.type
_entity.pdbx_description
1 polymer ?
#
loop_
_entity_poly.entity_id
_entity_poly.type
_entity_poly.pdbx_seq_one_letter_code
_entity_poly.pdbx_strand_id
1 'polypeptide(L)'
;VKEFKLYVGLSPDHMIQVLHAGLKDDTTPETFSVTHVNRDGATFPTRFIKIVPLSAYGHSFHSSIWYVSVAGVTEPSYVERHRETVVLRQILKHLRERRLLTPYRAVLSRSQIQLEHPIVTALHTSLVLQGNWTEAESLLTQASSAGLFHSYIQSCRPHAQWKRLHGVDADGDVPSRRGGHAMCLDPDNGHIYLFGGWDGSKSLGDFWVYDVTSERWRVISHSTSSEKNGPVARSCHKMVFDTKSGCIYLLGRLGDGDVVSRPEGEDALRRAGERVVGEGRSMPYCSEFFRYHTRGLDAGKWDLLSFDTAASGGPPLIFDHQMVMDCDAQILFVSGGRVVDGDWDSPKYSGLYSYNVRTSKWKLLQPQQTPLPSSQSSISPRFGHSMVLDPLTHTLFIFAGQRDDKYFSDMYAYDVTSNTMTELFSNFSTSGGPDACFTQRAVIDAGLREIYVFCGLTRAQQSSALTVLRSDTPNWVYQYTQPSEPGKWTQILPEPEPESRVGGDGEPSEVPLPRYAHQVVYDEGTKRVYMHGGNAGEGRGMDEEEKENEEVVAGEGNGGGENARTGGDGDGDGDGGNGGGSGNGGMEEERPRVREMRLDDFWVMKLIRAAPDEVIRRARCQIRRQKFREMCEEQPPLKALRYLQTDVSEVVDHNNPEETSIFRSLLAHLLAPATPLVIDDPSVTSRDVIEPHEPPKKRSRPNTPDEAWTDVIDGDDDGELSPVNPSAGYAPSSPLPPFNTLVGTQKRNRSILQMDEDAEEATFRDGDTKPLSAERFRQRTEVFEGLLVFVGEDAKQPEGSLLDLVDAENGL
;
A
#
# COMPACT_ATOMS: atom_id res chain seq x y z
N VAL A 1 1.97 -22.23 21.88
CA VAL A 1 2.48 -20.83 21.72
C VAL A 1 1.53 -20.14 20.77
N LYS A 2 0.94 -19.00 21.13
CA LYS A 2 -0.06 -18.33 20.28
C LYS A 2 0.60 -17.56 19.13
N GLU A 3 1.74 -16.95 19.40
CA GLU A 3 2.47 -16.12 18.43
C GLU A 3 3.97 -16.26 18.66
N PHE A 4 4.75 -16.31 17.59
CA PHE A 4 6.21 -16.40 17.64
C PHE A 4 6.87 -15.76 16.42
N LYS A 5 8.14 -15.41 16.59
CA LYS A 5 9.04 -15.01 15.50
C LYS A 5 10.16 -16.02 15.34
N LEU A 6 10.56 -16.26 14.09
CA LEU A 6 11.72 -17.07 13.74
C LEU A 6 12.80 -16.16 13.16
N TYR A 7 13.99 -16.25 13.74
CA TYR A 7 15.19 -15.60 13.25
C TYR A 7 16.22 -16.65 12.88
N VAL A 8 17.00 -16.40 11.84
CA VAL A 8 18.09 -17.27 11.39
C VAL A 8 19.30 -16.46 11.00
N GLY A 9 20.50 -17.03 11.16
CA GLY A 9 21.75 -16.34 10.82
C GLY A 9 22.97 -17.24 10.87
N LEU A 10 24.13 -16.65 10.51
CA LEU A 10 25.44 -17.27 10.66
C LEU A 10 26.05 -17.06 12.04
N SER A 11 25.63 -16.02 12.77
CA SER A 11 25.98 -15.75 14.17
C SER A 11 24.72 -15.59 15.04
N PRO A 12 24.85 -15.66 16.39
CA PRO A 12 23.74 -15.40 17.30
C PRO A 12 23.24 -13.95 17.29
N ASP A 13 24.14 -13.00 16.99
CA ASP A 13 23.94 -11.56 17.15
C ASP A 13 23.42 -10.90 15.87
N HIS A 14 23.79 -11.43 14.70
CA HIS A 14 23.33 -10.98 13.39
C HIS A 14 22.39 -12.03 12.77
N MET A 15 21.10 -11.90 13.07
CA MET A 15 20.03 -12.76 12.52
C MET A 15 18.94 -11.98 11.79
N ILE A 16 18.44 -12.56 10.71
CA ILE A 16 17.34 -12.04 9.89
C ILE A 16 16.02 -12.68 10.36
N GLN A 17 14.95 -11.89 10.50
CA GLN A 17 13.61 -12.42 10.75
C GLN A 17 13.08 -13.07 9.45
N VAL A 18 12.77 -14.37 9.49
CA VAL A 18 12.35 -15.14 8.31
C VAL A 18 10.92 -15.69 8.41
N LEU A 19 10.30 -15.58 9.58
CA LEU A 19 8.89 -15.90 9.80
C LEU A 19 8.37 -15.12 11.02
N HIS A 20 7.13 -14.67 10.96
CA HIS A 20 6.33 -14.25 12.11
C HIS A 20 4.97 -14.90 11.94
N ALA A 21 4.63 -15.82 12.84
CA ALA A 21 3.46 -16.69 12.72
C ALA A 21 2.85 -16.99 14.09
N GLY A 22 1.71 -17.68 14.10
CA GLY A 22 1.12 -18.29 15.29
C GLY A 22 0.96 -19.79 15.10
N LEU A 23 0.98 -20.55 16.19
CA LEU A 23 0.45 -21.92 16.19
C LEU A 23 -1.03 -21.88 16.54
N LYS A 24 -1.78 -22.93 16.22
CA LYS A 24 -3.13 -23.18 16.73
C LYS A 24 -3.10 -23.64 18.20
N ASP A 25 -4.23 -23.56 18.88
CA ASP A 25 -4.38 -24.02 20.27
C ASP A 25 -4.73 -25.52 20.33
N ASP A 26 -3.92 -26.34 19.67
CA ASP A 26 -4.06 -27.79 19.63
C ASP A 26 -2.69 -28.50 19.65
N THR A 27 -2.69 -29.84 19.61
CA THR A 27 -1.48 -30.66 19.75
C THR A 27 -0.90 -31.16 18.41
N THR A 28 -1.43 -30.67 17.29
CA THR A 28 -1.01 -31.10 15.94
C THR A 28 0.31 -30.41 15.56
N PRO A 29 1.31 -31.14 15.05
CA PRO A 29 2.53 -30.52 14.52
C PRO A 29 2.22 -29.64 13.29
N GLU A 30 2.59 -28.37 13.34
CA GLU A 30 2.44 -27.43 12.22
C GLU A 30 3.78 -27.21 11.49
N THR A 31 3.72 -27.06 10.17
CA THR A 31 4.89 -26.82 9.30
C THR A 31 4.74 -25.47 8.63
N PHE A 32 5.81 -24.67 8.66
CA PHE A 32 5.82 -23.34 8.06
C PHE A 32 6.93 -23.25 7.02
N SER A 33 6.59 -22.78 5.82
CA SER A 33 7.60 -22.33 4.86
C SER A 33 8.26 -21.06 5.36
N VAL A 34 9.59 -21.05 5.40
CA VAL A 34 10.38 -19.91 5.87
C VAL A 34 11.02 -19.19 4.69
N THR A 35 11.20 -17.88 4.83
CA THR A 35 12.07 -17.12 3.91
C THR A 35 13.47 -17.71 3.98
N HIS A 36 13.95 -18.26 2.86
CA HIS A 36 15.24 -18.96 2.75
C HIS A 36 16.12 -18.40 1.62
N VAL A 37 15.55 -17.52 0.81
CA VAL A 37 16.22 -16.65 -0.16
C VAL A 37 16.15 -15.22 0.32
N ASN A 38 17.22 -14.45 0.13
CA ASN A 38 17.21 -13.01 0.38
C ASN A 38 16.46 -12.27 -0.76
N ARG A 39 16.52 -10.94 -0.77
CA ARG A 39 15.89 -10.11 -1.82
C ARG A 39 16.48 -10.36 -3.23
N ASP A 40 17.66 -10.97 -3.30
CA ASP A 40 18.45 -11.22 -4.50
C ASP A 40 18.18 -12.61 -5.09
N GLY A 41 17.21 -13.36 -4.54
CA GLY A 41 16.96 -14.76 -4.89
C GLY A 41 18.06 -15.73 -4.43
N ALA A 42 19.06 -15.25 -3.70
CA ALA A 42 20.17 -16.04 -3.20
C ALA A 42 19.80 -16.75 -1.90
N THR A 43 19.98 -18.07 -1.86
CA THR A 43 19.75 -18.89 -0.67
C THR A 43 20.81 -18.63 0.39
N PHE A 44 20.47 -17.96 1.49
CA PHE A 44 21.45 -17.64 2.53
C PHE A 44 21.68 -18.84 3.47
N PRO A 45 22.94 -19.15 3.83
CA PRO A 45 23.26 -20.24 4.73
C PRO A 45 22.82 -19.93 6.17
N THR A 46 22.19 -20.91 6.82
CA THR A 46 21.73 -20.82 8.21
C THR A 46 22.57 -21.72 9.11
N ARG A 47 23.13 -21.16 10.19
CA ARG A 47 23.85 -21.91 11.24
C ARG A 47 23.11 -21.88 12.58
N PHE A 48 22.51 -20.75 12.91
CA PHE A 48 21.74 -20.54 14.13
C PHE A 48 20.28 -20.27 13.79
N ILE A 49 19.40 -20.77 14.65
CA ILE A 49 17.95 -20.57 14.57
C ILE A 49 17.49 -20.12 15.96
N LYS A 50 16.74 -19.02 16.03
CA LYS A 50 16.19 -18.45 17.25
C LYS A 50 14.68 -18.33 17.11
N ILE A 51 13.96 -19.16 17.86
CA ILE A 51 12.51 -19.07 18.01
C ILE A 51 12.22 -18.17 19.20
N VAL A 52 11.41 -17.14 19.00
CA VAL A 52 11.00 -16.18 20.04
C VAL A 52 9.48 -16.28 20.22
N PRO A 53 8.98 -17.02 21.22
CA PRO A 53 7.58 -16.97 21.62
C PRO A 53 7.23 -15.55 22.08
N LEU A 54 6.18 -14.96 21.49
CA LEU A 54 5.68 -13.63 21.83
C LEU A 54 4.47 -13.70 22.77
N SER A 55 3.59 -14.68 22.59
CA SER A 55 2.40 -14.85 23.42
C SER A 55 1.97 -16.32 23.58
N ALA A 56 1.19 -16.59 24.63
CA ALA A 56 0.55 -17.88 24.91
C ALA A 56 -0.98 -17.78 24.74
N TYR A 57 -1.66 -18.92 24.61
CA TYR A 57 -3.13 -18.97 24.56
C TYR A 57 -3.76 -18.84 25.95
N GLY A 58 -3.15 -19.45 26.97
CA GLY A 58 -3.57 -19.30 28.36
C GLY A 58 -2.99 -18.07 29.05
N HIS A 59 -3.60 -17.67 30.16
CA HIS A 59 -3.15 -16.56 31.02
C HIS A 59 -1.78 -16.79 31.71
N SER A 60 -1.17 -17.96 31.53
CA SER A 60 0.17 -18.29 32.01
C SER A 60 1.22 -18.05 30.93
N PHE A 61 2.24 -17.25 31.24
CA PHE A 61 3.37 -16.93 30.33
C PHE A 61 4.30 -18.11 29.99
N HIS A 62 3.97 -19.34 30.41
CA HIS A 62 4.80 -20.52 30.16
C HIS A 62 4.59 -21.06 28.75
N SER A 63 5.60 -20.84 27.89
CA SER A 63 5.67 -21.45 26.56
C SER A 63 6.56 -22.68 26.58
N SER A 64 6.04 -23.82 26.13
CA SER A 64 6.81 -25.04 25.88
C SER A 64 6.80 -25.38 24.39
N ILE A 65 7.94 -25.84 23.89
CA ILE A 65 8.12 -26.36 22.53
C ILE A 65 8.73 -27.75 22.70
N TRP A 66 7.99 -28.79 22.30
CA TRP A 66 8.39 -30.18 22.49
C TRP A 66 9.37 -30.68 21.43
N TYR A 67 9.21 -30.22 20.18
CA TYR A 67 9.97 -30.70 19.05
C TYR A 67 10.08 -29.60 17.99
N VAL A 68 11.24 -29.52 17.34
CA VAL A 68 11.50 -28.66 16.20
C VAL A 68 12.24 -29.51 15.17
N SER A 69 11.78 -29.47 13.92
CA SER A 69 12.47 -30.05 12.77
C SER A 69 12.71 -28.96 11.74
N VAL A 70 13.77 -29.11 10.95
CA VAL A 70 14.18 -28.15 9.92
C VAL A 70 14.54 -28.95 8.67
N ALA A 71 13.97 -28.56 7.54
CA ALA A 71 14.27 -29.14 6.23
C ALA A 71 14.87 -28.06 5.32
N GLY A 72 15.83 -28.44 4.47
CA GLY A 72 16.53 -27.52 3.58
C GLY A 72 17.67 -28.19 2.83
N VAL A 73 18.42 -27.41 2.05
CA VAL A 73 19.61 -27.89 1.34
C VAL A 73 20.75 -28.08 2.34
N THR A 74 21.15 -29.33 2.56
CA THR A 74 22.22 -29.72 3.49
C THR A 74 23.55 -30.06 2.82
N GLU A 75 23.65 -29.91 1.49
CA GLU A 75 24.85 -30.26 0.74
C GLU A 75 25.98 -29.24 0.99
N PRO A 76 27.11 -29.62 1.63
CA PRO A 76 28.14 -28.65 2.02
C PRO A 76 28.80 -27.95 0.82
N SER A 77 28.96 -28.69 -0.28
CA SER A 77 29.54 -28.24 -1.55
C SER A 77 28.81 -27.04 -2.16
N TYR A 78 27.48 -26.98 -2.01
CA TYR A 78 26.63 -25.90 -2.53
C TYR A 78 26.77 -24.66 -1.65
N VAL A 79 26.76 -24.84 -0.32
CA VAL A 79 26.92 -23.75 0.65
C VAL A 79 28.30 -23.09 0.54
N GLU A 80 29.37 -23.88 0.42
CA GLU A 80 30.73 -23.37 0.25
C GLU A 80 30.88 -22.58 -1.06
N ARG A 81 30.42 -23.15 -2.19
CA ARG A 81 30.44 -22.47 -3.50
C ARG A 81 29.64 -21.17 -3.51
N HIS A 82 28.49 -21.15 -2.82
CA HIS A 82 27.68 -19.93 -2.70
C HIS A 82 28.43 -18.85 -1.89
N ARG A 83 28.99 -19.19 -0.72
CA ARG A 83 29.80 -18.25 0.08
C ARG A 83 31.00 -17.72 -0.68
N GLU A 84 31.75 -18.59 -1.37
CA GLU A 84 32.88 -18.22 -2.21
C GLU A 84 32.46 -17.23 -3.32
N THR A 85 31.32 -17.48 -3.97
CA THR A 85 30.78 -16.59 -5.01
C THR A 85 30.44 -15.20 -4.46
N VAL A 86 29.77 -15.11 -3.30
CA VAL A 86 29.42 -13.84 -2.66
C VAL A 86 30.67 -13.04 -2.26
N VAL A 87 31.64 -13.71 -1.61
CA VAL A 87 32.90 -13.09 -1.19
C VAL A 87 33.71 -12.60 -2.39
N LEU A 88 33.84 -13.41 -3.46
CA LEU A 88 34.57 -13.00 -4.67
C LEU A 88 33.89 -11.84 -5.40
N ARG A 89 32.55 -11.76 -5.43
CA ARG A 89 31.84 -10.58 -5.98
C ARG A 89 32.13 -9.32 -5.17
N GLN A 90 32.18 -9.40 -3.84
CA GLN A 90 32.53 -8.26 -2.98
C GLN A 90 34.01 -7.84 -3.11
N ILE A 91 34.94 -8.80 -3.25
CA ILE A 91 36.34 -8.51 -3.55
C ILE A 91 36.47 -7.80 -4.91
N LEU A 92 35.79 -8.29 -5.95
CA LEU A 92 35.80 -7.67 -7.28
C LEU A 92 35.26 -6.23 -7.25
N LYS A 93 34.13 -5.99 -6.56
CA LYS A 93 33.63 -4.63 -6.32
C LYS A 93 34.67 -3.74 -5.64
N HIS A 94 35.23 -4.19 -4.52
CA HIS A 94 36.20 -3.40 -3.75
C HIS A 94 37.47 -3.07 -4.56
N LEU A 95 37.99 -4.02 -5.36
CA LEU A 95 39.12 -3.76 -6.25
C LEU A 95 38.78 -2.68 -7.29
N ARG A 96 37.57 -2.72 -7.86
CA ARG A 96 37.09 -1.71 -8.82
C ARG A 96 36.96 -0.33 -8.19
N GLU A 97 36.30 -0.21 -7.03
CA GLU A 97 36.16 1.05 -6.27
C GLU A 97 37.52 1.66 -5.88
N ARG A 98 38.51 0.81 -5.55
CA ARG A 98 39.86 1.24 -5.18
C ARG A 98 40.78 1.52 -6.39
N ARG A 99 40.24 1.50 -7.62
CA ARG A 99 40.99 1.72 -8.88
C ARG A 99 42.04 0.64 -9.17
N LEU A 100 41.92 -0.55 -8.56
CA LEU A 100 42.84 -1.69 -8.74
C LEU A 100 42.36 -2.60 -9.88
N LEU A 101 42.39 -2.08 -11.11
CA LEU A 101 41.78 -2.73 -12.28
C LEU A 101 42.59 -3.93 -12.82
N THR A 102 43.92 -3.90 -12.74
CA THR A 102 44.77 -5.03 -13.12
C THR A 102 44.46 -6.31 -12.31
N PRO A 103 44.46 -6.30 -10.96
CA PRO A 103 44.09 -7.48 -10.18
C PRO A 103 42.59 -7.82 -10.31
N TYR A 104 41.70 -6.84 -10.47
CA TYR A 104 40.28 -7.07 -10.77
C TYR A 104 40.11 -7.95 -12.02
N ARG A 105 40.75 -7.58 -13.15
CA ARG A 105 40.67 -8.35 -14.41
C ARG A 105 41.32 -9.73 -14.27
N ALA A 106 42.41 -9.84 -13.51
CA ALA A 106 43.08 -11.10 -13.24
C ALA A 106 42.22 -12.09 -12.43
N VAL A 107 41.46 -11.61 -11.44
CA VAL A 107 40.51 -12.43 -10.66
C VAL A 107 39.30 -12.80 -11.53
N LEU A 108 38.67 -11.83 -12.18
CA LEU A 108 37.46 -12.04 -13.00
C LEU A 108 37.68 -13.06 -14.13
N SER A 109 38.84 -13.00 -14.80
CA SER A 109 39.19 -13.94 -15.88
C SER A 109 39.42 -15.39 -15.42
N ARG A 110 39.53 -15.64 -14.11
CA ARG A 110 39.82 -16.96 -13.52
C ARG A 110 38.69 -17.52 -12.67
N SER A 111 37.82 -16.67 -12.12
CA SER A 111 36.78 -17.08 -11.17
C SER A 111 35.53 -17.69 -11.80
N GLN A 112 35.34 -17.56 -13.11
CA GLN A 112 34.07 -17.87 -13.83
C GLN A 112 32.84 -17.11 -13.27
N ILE A 113 33.04 -16.13 -12.40
CA ILE A 113 31.98 -15.35 -11.77
C ILE A 113 31.61 -14.17 -12.66
N GLN A 114 30.31 -14.00 -12.88
CA GLN A 114 29.76 -12.75 -13.39
C GLN A 114 29.50 -11.79 -12.22
N LEU A 115 30.14 -10.62 -12.24
CA LEU A 115 29.93 -9.58 -11.22
C LEU A 115 28.57 -8.90 -11.36
N GLU A 116 28.15 -8.64 -12.59
CA GLU A 116 26.97 -7.85 -12.95
C GLU A 116 26.61 -8.10 -14.44
N HIS A 117 25.53 -7.51 -14.94
CA HIS A 117 25.13 -7.65 -16.35
C HIS A 117 26.11 -6.94 -17.30
N PRO A 118 26.42 -7.47 -18.51
CA PRO A 118 27.43 -6.88 -19.40
C PRO A 118 27.16 -5.42 -19.80
N ILE A 119 25.88 -5.01 -19.92
CA ILE A 119 25.49 -3.61 -20.16
C ILE A 119 25.91 -2.71 -18.98
N VAL A 120 25.83 -3.21 -17.74
CA VAL A 120 26.24 -2.47 -16.54
C VAL A 120 27.77 -2.32 -16.48
N THR A 121 28.51 -3.36 -16.86
CA THR A 121 29.98 -3.27 -17.01
C THR A 121 30.38 -2.31 -18.13
N ALA A 122 29.68 -2.33 -19.27
CA ALA A 122 29.90 -1.36 -20.34
C ALA A 122 29.57 0.08 -19.89
N LEU A 123 28.54 0.26 -19.06
CA LEU A 123 28.17 1.55 -18.47
C LEU A 123 29.26 2.05 -17.54
N HIS A 124 29.81 1.20 -16.66
CA HIS A 124 30.97 1.54 -15.83
C HIS A 124 32.17 2.00 -16.69
N THR A 125 32.56 1.21 -17.70
CA THR A 125 33.69 1.56 -18.56
C THR A 125 33.47 2.87 -19.32
N SER A 126 32.28 3.08 -19.88
CA SER A 126 31.96 4.29 -20.64
C SER A 126 31.89 5.53 -19.74
N LEU A 127 31.21 5.43 -18.59
CA LEU A 127 30.99 6.55 -17.67
C LEU A 127 32.23 6.87 -16.83
N VAL A 128 32.77 5.87 -16.12
CA VAL A 128 33.82 6.06 -15.12
C VAL A 128 35.18 6.22 -15.80
N LEU A 129 35.60 5.21 -16.58
CA LEU A 129 36.95 5.14 -17.14
C LEU A 129 37.11 6.11 -18.32
N GLN A 130 36.21 6.04 -19.30
CA GLN A 130 36.33 6.80 -20.55
C GLN A 130 35.78 8.24 -20.47
N GLY A 131 34.75 8.49 -19.66
CA GLY A 131 33.98 9.74 -19.72
C GLY A 131 33.21 9.89 -21.03
N ASN A 132 32.86 8.78 -21.69
CA ASN A 132 32.05 8.76 -22.90
C ASN A 132 30.56 8.89 -22.54
N TRP A 133 30.15 10.12 -22.29
CA TRP A 133 28.80 10.47 -21.84
C TRP A 133 27.70 10.01 -22.82
N THR A 134 27.95 10.11 -24.12
CA THR A 134 26.97 9.75 -25.16
C THR A 134 26.73 8.24 -25.18
N GLU A 135 27.78 7.43 -25.06
CA GLU A 135 27.62 5.97 -24.96
C GLU A 135 26.97 5.57 -23.63
N ALA A 136 27.29 6.26 -22.53
CA ALA A 136 26.60 6.02 -21.25
C ALA A 136 25.07 6.29 -21.34
N GLU A 137 24.63 7.37 -22.00
CA GLU A 137 23.19 7.63 -22.23
C GLU A 137 22.54 6.62 -23.21
N SER A 138 23.29 6.10 -24.18
CA SER A 138 22.87 4.99 -25.06
C SER A 138 22.66 3.70 -24.26
N LEU A 139 23.62 3.33 -23.41
CA LEU A 139 23.59 2.12 -22.59
C LEU A 139 22.44 2.11 -21.57
N LEU A 140 22.02 3.26 -21.03
CA LEU A 140 20.80 3.36 -20.22
C LEU A 140 19.54 2.96 -21.02
N THR A 141 19.47 3.35 -22.29
CA THR A 141 18.36 3.02 -23.19
C THR A 141 18.36 1.54 -23.55
N GLN A 142 19.55 0.95 -23.74
CA GLN A 142 19.73 -0.49 -23.93
C GLN A 142 19.38 -1.29 -22.67
N ALA A 143 19.79 -0.84 -21.48
CA ALA A 143 19.47 -1.46 -20.19
C ALA A 143 17.96 -1.51 -19.95
N SER A 144 17.25 -0.41 -20.23
CA SER A 144 15.78 -0.37 -20.19
C SER A 144 15.16 -1.38 -21.16
N SER A 145 15.66 -1.43 -22.41
CA SER A 145 15.16 -2.34 -23.45
C SER A 145 15.40 -3.82 -23.13
N ALA A 146 16.47 -4.12 -22.38
CA ALA A 146 16.79 -5.44 -21.87
C ALA A 146 16.12 -5.76 -20.51
N GLY A 147 15.25 -4.89 -20.00
CA GLY A 147 14.45 -5.13 -18.80
C GLY A 147 15.15 -4.91 -17.46
N LEU A 148 16.39 -4.39 -17.44
CA LEU A 148 17.19 -4.25 -16.21
C LEU A 148 16.55 -3.36 -15.14
N PHE A 149 15.65 -2.45 -15.54
CA PHE A 149 14.94 -1.54 -14.63
C PHE A 149 13.59 -2.10 -14.12
N HIS A 150 13.17 -3.29 -14.57
CA HIS A 150 11.83 -3.83 -14.30
C HIS A 150 11.58 -4.06 -12.80
N SER A 151 12.55 -4.64 -12.09
CA SER A 151 12.47 -4.88 -10.64
C SER A 151 12.34 -3.56 -9.85
N TYR A 152 13.12 -2.53 -10.20
CA TYR A 152 13.01 -1.20 -9.59
C TYR A 152 11.60 -0.61 -9.81
N ILE A 153 11.11 -0.65 -11.05
CA ILE A 153 9.78 -0.12 -11.41
C ILE A 153 8.65 -0.87 -10.66
N GLN A 154 8.76 -2.20 -10.50
CA GLN A 154 7.82 -2.98 -9.68
C GLN A 154 7.96 -2.73 -8.18
N SER A 155 9.14 -2.32 -7.70
CA SER A 155 9.35 -1.94 -6.30
C SER A 155 8.75 -0.58 -5.95
N CYS A 156 8.61 0.31 -6.93
CA CYS A 156 8.02 1.64 -6.76
C CYS A 156 6.54 1.53 -6.37
N ARG A 157 6.14 2.26 -5.33
CA ARG A 157 4.73 2.37 -4.94
C ARG A 157 3.96 3.12 -6.04
N PRO A 158 2.84 2.57 -6.55
CA PRO A 158 1.99 3.28 -7.49
C PRO A 158 1.20 4.38 -6.77
N HIS A 159 0.77 5.39 -7.52
CA HIS A 159 -0.11 6.46 -7.04
C HIS A 159 -1.48 6.35 -7.73
N ALA A 160 -2.56 6.60 -7.00
CA ALA A 160 -3.90 6.66 -7.54
C ALA A 160 -4.23 8.08 -8.00
N GLN A 161 -4.42 8.27 -9.31
CA GLN A 161 -4.99 9.49 -9.87
C GLN A 161 -6.50 9.31 -10.02
N TRP A 162 -7.27 10.25 -9.49
CA TRP A 162 -8.74 10.20 -9.49
C TRP A 162 -9.34 11.31 -10.35
N LYS A 163 -10.45 11.01 -11.04
CA LYS A 163 -11.31 11.99 -11.71
C LYS A 163 -12.75 11.72 -11.29
N ARG A 164 -13.46 12.75 -10.79
CA ARG A 164 -14.90 12.68 -10.57
C ARG A 164 -15.66 12.75 -11.90
N LEU A 165 -16.69 11.95 -12.03
CA LEU A 165 -17.54 11.84 -13.21
C LEU A 165 -18.92 12.45 -12.90
N HIS A 166 -19.32 13.43 -13.69
CA HIS A 166 -20.53 14.25 -13.49
C HIS A 166 -21.58 14.03 -14.59
N GLY A 167 -21.54 12.86 -15.24
CA GLY A 167 -22.32 12.56 -16.43
C GLY A 167 -23.81 12.40 -16.18
N VAL A 168 -24.57 13.49 -16.14
CA VAL A 168 -26.04 13.46 -16.09
C VAL A 168 -26.63 12.82 -17.34
N ASP A 169 -27.83 12.26 -17.22
CA ASP A 169 -28.55 11.72 -18.37
C ASP A 169 -29.17 12.82 -19.27
N ALA A 170 -30.12 12.46 -20.12
CA ALA A 170 -30.76 13.40 -21.06
C ALA A 170 -31.72 14.38 -20.37
N ASP A 171 -32.33 13.98 -19.26
CA ASP A 171 -33.30 14.76 -18.49
C ASP A 171 -32.66 15.45 -17.27
N GLY A 172 -31.45 15.03 -16.91
CA GLY A 172 -30.62 15.62 -15.85
C GLY A 172 -30.37 14.67 -14.67
N ASP A 173 -30.93 13.46 -14.71
CA ASP A 173 -30.90 12.53 -13.59
C ASP A 173 -29.56 11.79 -13.47
N VAL A 174 -29.29 11.35 -12.24
CA VAL A 174 -28.16 10.48 -11.85
C VAL A 174 -28.63 9.50 -10.77
N PRO A 175 -27.94 8.35 -10.56
CA PRO A 175 -28.22 7.46 -9.45
C PRO A 175 -28.14 8.20 -8.10
N SER A 176 -29.24 8.21 -7.34
CA SER A 176 -29.29 8.82 -6.00
C SER A 176 -28.31 8.20 -5.00
N ARG A 177 -28.05 8.92 -3.89
CA ARG A 177 -27.11 8.48 -2.84
C ARG A 177 -27.46 7.08 -2.30
N ARG A 178 -26.50 6.15 -2.28
CA ARG A 178 -26.79 4.74 -1.97
C ARG A 178 -25.59 3.91 -1.50
N GLY A 179 -25.82 3.01 -0.55
CA GLY A 179 -24.92 1.92 -0.17
C GLY A 179 -25.48 0.55 -0.54
N GLY A 180 -24.64 -0.48 -0.64
CA GLY A 180 -25.08 -1.88 -0.83
C GLY A 180 -25.80 -2.16 -2.16
N HIS A 181 -25.66 -1.28 -3.15
CA HIS A 181 -26.07 -1.50 -4.54
C HIS A 181 -25.12 -2.51 -5.22
N ALA A 182 -25.42 -2.96 -6.44
CA ALA A 182 -24.51 -3.78 -7.24
C ALA A 182 -24.12 -3.08 -8.55
N MET A 183 -22.92 -3.37 -9.07
CA MET A 183 -22.43 -2.89 -10.36
C MET A 183 -21.79 -4.01 -11.17
N CYS A 184 -21.82 -3.90 -12.49
CA CYS A 184 -20.99 -4.71 -13.39
C CYS A 184 -20.64 -3.92 -14.66
N LEU A 185 -19.53 -4.29 -15.33
CA LEU A 185 -19.05 -3.67 -16.56
C LEU A 185 -19.30 -4.62 -17.75
N ASP A 186 -19.85 -4.06 -18.83
CA ASP A 186 -19.78 -4.58 -20.19
C ASP A 186 -18.59 -3.91 -20.91
N PRO A 187 -17.43 -4.58 -21.00
CA PRO A 187 -16.23 -4.02 -21.62
C PRO A 187 -16.34 -3.92 -23.15
N ASP A 188 -17.22 -4.68 -23.81
CA ASP A 188 -17.35 -4.65 -25.27
C ASP A 188 -17.97 -3.33 -25.75
N ASN A 189 -18.92 -2.79 -24.97
CA ASN A 189 -19.65 -1.56 -25.28
C ASN A 189 -19.22 -0.36 -24.42
N GLY A 190 -18.34 -0.56 -23.42
CA GLY A 190 -18.01 0.48 -22.44
C GLY A 190 -19.23 0.92 -21.65
N HIS A 191 -20.00 -0.03 -21.10
CA HIS A 191 -21.24 0.23 -20.37
C HIS A 191 -21.14 -0.29 -18.93
N ILE A 192 -21.39 0.56 -17.93
CA ILE A 192 -21.37 0.19 -16.52
C ILE A 192 -22.80 0.19 -15.99
N TYR A 193 -23.30 -0.98 -15.63
CA TYR A 193 -24.65 -1.14 -15.10
C TYR A 193 -24.66 -1.02 -13.58
N LEU A 194 -25.69 -0.38 -13.02
CA LEU A 194 -25.90 -0.22 -11.58
C LEU A 194 -27.34 -0.56 -11.22
N PHE A 195 -27.54 -1.39 -10.19
CA PHE A 195 -28.87 -1.76 -9.71
C PHE A 195 -29.05 -1.64 -8.20
N GLY A 196 -30.21 -1.09 -7.80
CA GLY A 196 -30.72 -1.12 -6.44
C GLY A 196 -29.83 -0.46 -5.39
N GLY A 197 -29.79 -1.04 -4.19
CA GLY A 197 -29.07 -0.52 -3.02
C GLY A 197 -30.00 -0.01 -1.91
N TRP A 198 -29.46 0.81 -1.02
CA TRP A 198 -30.13 1.41 0.12
C TRP A 198 -29.80 2.91 0.22
N ASP A 199 -30.82 3.78 0.16
CA ASP A 199 -30.64 5.25 0.18
C ASP A 199 -30.45 5.84 1.60
N GLY A 200 -30.69 5.03 2.64
CA GLY A 200 -30.74 5.46 4.04
C GLY A 200 -32.12 5.20 4.67
N SER A 201 -33.18 5.15 3.86
CA SER A 201 -34.58 5.01 4.27
C SER A 201 -35.34 3.84 3.64
N LYS A 202 -34.99 3.43 2.41
CA LYS A 202 -35.60 2.30 1.69
C LYS A 202 -34.61 1.56 0.78
N SER A 203 -34.97 0.32 0.47
CA SER A 203 -34.32 -0.46 -0.58
C SER A 203 -34.73 0.12 -1.93
N LEU A 204 -33.76 0.21 -2.84
CA LEU A 204 -33.96 0.73 -4.19
C LEU A 204 -34.11 -0.42 -5.19
N GLY A 205 -34.88 -0.18 -6.24
CA GLY A 205 -35.14 -1.11 -7.35
C GLY A 205 -35.05 -0.44 -8.71
N ASP A 206 -34.35 0.68 -8.78
CA ASP A 206 -34.01 1.38 -10.01
C ASP A 206 -32.77 0.76 -10.67
N PHE A 207 -32.72 0.85 -11.99
CA PHE A 207 -31.69 0.25 -12.83
C PHE A 207 -31.14 1.29 -13.80
N TRP A 208 -29.82 1.42 -13.82
CA TRP A 208 -29.08 2.46 -14.52
C TRP A 208 -27.96 1.85 -15.37
N VAL A 209 -27.56 2.60 -16.40
CA VAL A 209 -26.30 2.36 -17.12
C VAL A 209 -25.56 3.66 -17.35
N TYR A 210 -24.25 3.62 -17.15
CA TYR A 210 -23.31 4.67 -17.54
C TYR A 210 -22.59 4.27 -18.82
N ASP A 211 -22.65 5.12 -19.84
CA ASP A 211 -21.88 5.01 -21.06
C ASP A 211 -20.53 5.71 -20.88
N VAL A 212 -19.45 4.92 -20.92
CA VAL A 212 -18.07 5.38 -20.68
C VAL A 212 -17.56 6.28 -21.81
N THR A 213 -18.09 6.15 -23.03
CA THR A 213 -17.62 6.89 -24.21
C THR A 213 -18.21 8.30 -24.26
N SER A 214 -19.49 8.43 -23.93
CA SER A 214 -20.20 9.71 -23.85
C SER A 214 -20.10 10.39 -22.48
N GLU A 215 -19.50 9.70 -21.49
CA GLU A 215 -19.44 10.09 -20.07
C GLU A 215 -20.83 10.47 -19.50
N ARG A 216 -21.85 9.59 -19.64
CA ARG A 216 -23.23 9.86 -19.21
C ARG A 216 -23.96 8.66 -18.59
N TRP A 217 -24.70 8.91 -17.52
CA TRP A 217 -25.74 8.03 -17.01
C TRP A 217 -26.96 8.00 -17.95
N ARG A 218 -27.80 6.98 -17.75
CA ARG A 218 -29.14 6.83 -18.32
C ARG A 218 -29.93 5.88 -17.45
N VAL A 219 -31.12 6.28 -17.03
CA VAL A 219 -32.08 5.36 -16.41
C VAL A 219 -32.52 4.31 -17.44
N ILE A 220 -32.48 3.04 -17.05
CA ILE A 220 -33.13 1.93 -17.78
C ILE A 220 -34.54 1.72 -17.23
N SER A 221 -34.68 1.79 -15.90
CA SER A 221 -35.95 1.60 -15.20
C SER A 221 -35.92 2.30 -13.84
N HIS A 222 -36.96 3.08 -13.51
CA HIS A 222 -37.09 3.65 -12.17
C HIS A 222 -37.56 2.61 -11.13
N SER A 223 -38.12 1.47 -11.57
CA SER A 223 -38.54 0.38 -10.68
C SER A 223 -38.74 -0.93 -11.46
N THR A 224 -37.76 -1.84 -11.39
CA THR A 224 -37.80 -3.12 -12.10
C THR A 224 -38.91 -4.05 -11.64
N SER A 225 -39.50 -3.86 -10.45
CA SER A 225 -40.67 -4.63 -10.02
C SER A 225 -41.94 -4.34 -10.83
N SER A 226 -41.96 -3.25 -11.60
CA SER A 226 -43.02 -2.97 -12.57
C SER A 226 -42.86 -3.75 -13.89
N GLU A 227 -41.67 -4.32 -14.13
CA GLU A 227 -41.36 -5.10 -15.32
C GLU A 227 -41.70 -6.59 -15.12
N LYS A 228 -42.02 -7.27 -16.22
CA LYS A 228 -42.27 -8.71 -16.19
C LYS A 228 -41.01 -9.46 -15.78
N ASN A 229 -41.10 -10.23 -14.69
CA ASN A 229 -40.00 -10.96 -14.06
C ASN A 229 -38.85 -10.09 -13.52
N GLY A 230 -39.01 -8.76 -13.45
CA GLY A 230 -37.97 -7.89 -12.92
C GLY A 230 -37.80 -8.08 -11.40
N PRO A 231 -36.57 -7.95 -10.87
CA PRO A 231 -36.31 -8.09 -9.45
C PRO A 231 -37.03 -7.01 -8.63
N VAL A 232 -37.51 -7.37 -7.44
CA VAL A 232 -37.91 -6.38 -6.42
C VAL A 232 -36.71 -5.60 -5.89
N ALA A 233 -36.97 -4.41 -5.36
CA ALA A 233 -36.00 -3.53 -4.71
C ALA A 233 -35.18 -4.28 -3.63
N ARG A 234 -33.86 -4.05 -3.60
CA ARG A 234 -32.93 -4.84 -2.77
C ARG A 234 -31.56 -4.19 -2.56
N SER A 235 -30.94 -4.53 -1.43
CA SER A 235 -29.59 -4.14 -1.02
C SER A 235 -28.74 -5.38 -0.67
N CYS A 236 -27.42 -5.19 -0.56
CA CYS A 236 -26.40 -6.20 -0.22
C CYS A 236 -26.44 -7.48 -1.11
N HIS A 237 -26.92 -7.33 -2.34
CA HIS A 237 -26.97 -8.34 -3.38
C HIS A 237 -25.74 -8.25 -4.30
N LYS A 238 -25.59 -9.17 -5.26
CA LYS A 238 -24.52 -9.11 -6.26
C LYS A 238 -25.06 -9.21 -7.69
N MET A 239 -24.25 -8.69 -8.61
CA MET A 239 -24.51 -8.63 -10.03
C MET A 239 -23.19 -8.91 -10.77
N VAL A 240 -23.23 -9.71 -11.85
CA VAL A 240 -22.07 -9.96 -12.72
C VAL A 240 -22.49 -9.88 -14.19
N PHE A 241 -21.56 -9.44 -15.04
CA PHE A 241 -21.74 -9.44 -16.48
C PHE A 241 -21.13 -10.71 -17.10
N ASP A 242 -21.75 -11.20 -18.17
CA ASP A 242 -21.22 -12.25 -19.02
C ASP A 242 -21.05 -11.71 -20.45
N THR A 243 -19.81 -11.45 -20.85
CA THR A 243 -19.45 -10.94 -22.19
C THR A 243 -19.88 -11.90 -23.31
N LYS A 244 -19.92 -13.20 -23.04
CA LYS A 244 -20.15 -14.24 -24.04
C LYS A 244 -21.62 -14.36 -24.46
N SER A 245 -22.55 -14.09 -23.53
CA SER A 245 -23.98 -14.02 -23.82
C SER A 245 -24.54 -12.60 -23.86
N GLY A 246 -23.79 -11.60 -23.37
CA GLY A 246 -24.28 -10.24 -23.19
C GLY A 246 -25.40 -10.14 -22.15
N CYS A 247 -25.32 -10.96 -21.10
CA CYS A 247 -26.31 -11.03 -20.04
C CYS A 247 -25.72 -10.58 -18.70
N ILE A 248 -26.60 -10.04 -17.85
CA ILE A 248 -26.33 -9.71 -16.47
C ILE A 248 -27.01 -10.75 -15.59
N TYR A 249 -26.31 -11.31 -14.61
CA TYR A 249 -26.87 -12.24 -13.63
C TYR A 249 -26.90 -11.58 -12.25
N LEU A 250 -28.02 -11.72 -11.53
CA LEU A 250 -28.26 -11.09 -10.23
C LEU A 250 -28.76 -12.11 -9.21
N LEU A 251 -28.21 -12.06 -7.98
CA LEU A 251 -28.53 -12.98 -6.89
C LEU A 251 -28.55 -12.27 -5.52
N GLY A 252 -29.41 -12.78 -4.63
CA GLY A 252 -29.46 -12.42 -3.22
C GLY A 252 -30.16 -11.09 -2.91
N ARG A 253 -30.29 -10.80 -1.60
CA ARG A 253 -30.77 -9.54 -1.01
C ARG A 253 -30.66 -9.61 0.52
N LEU A 254 -30.52 -8.47 1.19
CA LEU A 254 -30.85 -8.32 2.61
C LEU A 254 -32.38 -8.48 2.81
N GLY A 255 -32.79 -8.99 3.97
CA GLY A 255 -34.20 -9.17 4.32
C GLY A 255 -34.86 -7.88 4.85
N ASP A 256 -36.16 -7.73 4.64
CA ASP A 256 -36.91 -6.49 4.92
C ASP A 256 -37.09 -6.20 6.42
N GLY A 257 -36.94 -7.21 7.27
CA GLY A 257 -37.21 -7.13 8.71
C GLY A 257 -36.16 -6.38 9.56
N ASP A 258 -34.99 -6.08 9.02
CA ASP A 258 -33.87 -5.47 9.78
C ASP A 258 -33.88 -3.94 9.73
N VAL A 259 -34.79 -3.32 8.96
CA VAL A 259 -34.76 -1.86 8.73
C VAL A 259 -35.76 -1.06 9.57
N VAL A 260 -36.65 -1.72 10.31
CA VAL A 260 -37.62 -1.06 11.18
C VAL A 260 -37.63 -1.71 12.56
N SER A 261 -36.51 -1.60 13.30
CA SER A 261 -36.49 -1.25 14.74
C SER A 261 -35.14 -1.52 15.43
N ARG A 262 -34.39 -0.46 15.73
CA ARG A 262 -33.60 -0.35 16.99
C ARG A 262 -33.82 1.03 17.65
N PRO A 263 -34.99 1.28 18.26
CA PRO A 263 -35.04 2.14 19.43
C PRO A 263 -34.44 1.35 20.61
N GLU A 264 -33.40 1.87 21.24
CA GLU A 264 -32.91 1.31 22.50
C GLU A 264 -33.85 1.77 23.62
N GLY A 265 -34.58 0.82 24.23
CA GLY A 265 -35.45 1.09 25.37
C GLY A 265 -36.88 0.57 25.25
N GLU A 266 -37.09 -0.74 25.19
CA GLU A 266 -38.41 -1.31 25.50
C GLU A 266 -38.38 -2.70 26.16
N ASP A 267 -37.50 -2.85 27.16
CA ASP A 267 -37.49 -4.01 28.06
C ASP A 267 -38.61 -3.91 29.13
N ALA A 268 -39.84 -3.58 28.69
CA ALA A 268 -40.93 -3.16 29.58
C ALA A 268 -42.38 -3.48 29.16
N LEU A 269 -42.67 -4.37 28.19
CA LEU A 269 -44.07 -4.84 28.01
C LEU A 269 -44.29 -6.31 27.57
N ARG A 270 -43.51 -7.27 28.09
CA ARG A 270 -43.91 -8.70 28.07
C ARG A 270 -45.06 -9.00 29.05
N ARG A 271 -46.25 -8.41 28.86
CA ARG A 271 -47.50 -8.84 29.54
C ARG A 271 -48.82 -8.29 28.97
N ALA A 272 -49.19 -8.68 27.76
CA ALA A 272 -50.59 -8.84 27.36
C ALA A 272 -50.67 -9.80 26.16
N GLY A 273 -51.47 -10.85 26.25
CA GLY A 273 -51.65 -11.79 25.16
C GLY A 273 -52.90 -11.44 24.36
N GLU A 274 -52.75 -10.80 23.20
CA GLU A 274 -53.83 -10.71 22.22
C GLU A 274 -53.28 -10.72 20.79
N ARG A 275 -53.72 -11.71 20.00
CA ARG A 275 -53.32 -11.85 18.58
C ARG A 275 -54.16 -10.90 17.73
N VAL A 276 -53.62 -9.74 17.38
CA VAL A 276 -54.15 -8.97 16.24
C VAL A 276 -53.66 -9.65 14.95
N VAL A 277 -54.55 -10.44 14.33
CA VAL A 277 -54.30 -11.05 13.01
C VAL A 277 -54.54 -9.99 11.94
N GLY A 278 -53.51 -9.21 11.62
CA GLY A 278 -53.46 -8.35 10.44
C GLY A 278 -52.90 -9.10 9.24
N GLU A 279 -53.59 -9.07 8.09
CA GLU A 279 -53.19 -9.79 6.88
C GLU A 279 -52.00 -9.13 6.14
N GLY A 280 -50.82 -9.15 6.75
CA GLY A 280 -49.55 -8.91 6.07
C GLY A 280 -48.89 -10.23 5.69
N ARG A 281 -48.97 -10.64 4.41
CA ARG A 281 -48.23 -11.82 3.94
C ARG A 281 -46.73 -11.54 3.97
N SER A 282 -46.05 -12.06 5.00
CA SER A 282 -44.59 -12.14 5.01
C SER A 282 -44.12 -12.87 3.74
N MET A 283 -43.31 -12.19 2.93
CA MET A 283 -42.74 -12.79 1.72
C MET A 283 -41.80 -13.92 2.15
N PRO A 284 -41.90 -15.13 1.55
CA PRO A 284 -41.03 -16.23 1.92
C PRO A 284 -39.57 -15.88 1.62
N TYR A 285 -38.65 -16.38 2.44
CA TYR A 285 -37.21 -16.18 2.33
C TYR A 285 -36.60 -16.99 1.15
N CYS A 286 -37.07 -16.72 -0.06
CA CYS A 286 -36.68 -17.41 -1.28
C CYS A 286 -35.47 -16.77 -1.92
N SER A 287 -34.54 -17.61 -2.39
CA SER A 287 -33.32 -17.18 -3.08
C SER A 287 -33.59 -16.99 -4.57
N GLU A 288 -34.23 -15.89 -4.93
CA GLU A 288 -34.54 -15.57 -6.32
C GLU A 288 -33.25 -15.31 -7.12
N PHE A 289 -33.18 -15.87 -8.33
CA PHE A 289 -32.05 -15.71 -9.25
C PHE A 289 -32.54 -15.18 -10.60
N PHE A 290 -31.95 -14.07 -11.04
CA PHE A 290 -32.41 -13.30 -12.20
C PHE A 290 -31.35 -13.20 -13.29
N ARG A 291 -31.81 -12.99 -14.53
CA ARG A 291 -30.98 -12.61 -15.67
C ARG A 291 -31.61 -11.43 -16.41
N TYR A 292 -30.80 -10.46 -16.82
CA TYR A 292 -31.18 -9.39 -17.73
C TYR A 292 -30.38 -9.48 -19.03
N HIS A 293 -31.04 -9.26 -20.17
CA HIS A 293 -30.39 -9.29 -21.49
C HIS A 293 -30.01 -7.88 -21.94
N THR A 294 -28.74 -7.62 -22.21
CA THR A 294 -28.28 -6.31 -22.71
C THR A 294 -28.31 -6.20 -24.23
N ARG A 295 -28.31 -7.33 -24.94
CA ARG A 295 -28.21 -7.44 -26.40
C ARG A 295 -28.99 -8.66 -26.92
N GLY A 296 -29.22 -8.74 -28.23
CA GLY A 296 -30.00 -9.81 -28.87
C GLY A 296 -31.51 -9.55 -28.91
N LEU A 297 -32.30 -10.59 -29.24
CA LEU A 297 -33.76 -10.49 -29.44
C LEU A 297 -34.57 -10.20 -28.16
N ASP A 298 -33.96 -10.48 -27.00
CA ASP A 298 -34.55 -10.25 -25.69
C ASP A 298 -33.92 -9.07 -24.94
N ALA A 299 -33.11 -8.26 -25.61
CA ALA A 299 -32.51 -7.04 -25.05
C ALA A 299 -33.57 -6.16 -24.35
N GLY A 300 -33.27 -5.72 -23.13
CA GLY A 300 -34.19 -4.93 -22.31
C GLY A 300 -35.16 -5.73 -21.45
N LYS A 301 -35.03 -7.07 -21.36
CA LYS A 301 -35.95 -7.94 -20.60
C LYS A 301 -35.26 -8.66 -19.44
N TRP A 302 -36.04 -8.95 -18.40
CA TRP A 302 -35.67 -9.83 -17.29
C TRP A 302 -36.25 -11.24 -17.43
N ASP A 303 -35.45 -12.23 -17.02
CA ASP A 303 -35.86 -13.60 -16.75
C ASP A 303 -35.69 -13.91 -15.26
N LEU A 304 -36.70 -14.53 -14.65
CA LEU A 304 -36.56 -15.21 -13.37
C LEU A 304 -36.09 -16.64 -13.65
N LEU A 305 -34.81 -16.92 -13.41
CA LEU A 305 -34.18 -18.21 -13.66
C LEU A 305 -34.52 -19.25 -12.59
N SER A 306 -34.66 -18.80 -11.34
CA SER A 306 -35.20 -19.62 -10.25
C SER A 306 -35.92 -18.73 -9.25
N PHE A 307 -37.09 -19.18 -8.78
CA PHE A 307 -37.78 -18.56 -7.65
C PHE A 307 -37.05 -18.80 -6.33
N ASP A 308 -36.42 -19.97 -6.18
CA ASP A 308 -35.55 -20.29 -5.04
C ASP A 308 -34.39 -21.18 -5.47
N THR A 309 -33.16 -20.70 -5.37
CA THR A 309 -31.98 -21.49 -5.73
C THR A 309 -31.75 -22.67 -4.78
N ALA A 310 -32.13 -22.60 -3.50
CA ALA A 310 -31.95 -23.70 -2.56
C ALA A 310 -32.74 -24.95 -2.98
N ALA A 311 -33.99 -24.80 -3.41
CA ALA A 311 -34.80 -25.88 -3.97
C ALA A 311 -34.18 -26.55 -5.22
N SER A 312 -33.21 -25.91 -5.87
CA SER A 312 -32.48 -26.42 -7.05
C SER A 312 -31.01 -26.79 -6.79
N GLY A 313 -30.61 -26.91 -5.52
CA GLY A 313 -29.23 -27.28 -5.12
C GLY A 313 -28.21 -26.13 -5.16
N GLY A 314 -28.68 -24.90 -5.33
CA GLY A 314 -27.90 -23.67 -5.19
C GLY A 314 -27.87 -23.13 -3.76
N PRO A 315 -27.37 -21.90 -3.56
CA PRO A 315 -27.36 -21.28 -2.24
C PRO A 315 -28.77 -20.97 -1.72
N PRO A 316 -28.97 -20.87 -0.39
CA PRO A 316 -30.14 -20.25 0.21
C PRO A 316 -30.12 -18.73 0.00
N LEU A 317 -31.17 -18.03 0.46
CA LEU A 317 -31.22 -16.58 0.38
C LEU A 317 -30.08 -15.98 1.21
N ILE A 318 -29.26 -15.15 0.58
CA ILE A 318 -28.02 -14.60 1.14
C ILE A 318 -27.80 -13.14 0.80
N PHE A 319 -27.06 -12.45 1.68
CA PHE A 319 -26.54 -11.10 1.46
C PHE A 319 -25.05 -11.01 1.81
N ASP A 320 -24.38 -9.98 1.27
CA ASP A 320 -22.93 -9.74 1.40
C ASP A 320 -22.06 -10.97 1.06
N HIS A 321 -22.58 -11.81 0.17
CA HIS A 321 -21.83 -12.83 -0.55
C HIS A 321 -20.98 -12.18 -1.65
N GLN A 322 -20.12 -12.96 -2.28
CA GLN A 322 -19.43 -12.55 -3.50
C GLN A 322 -19.83 -13.42 -4.68
N MET A 323 -19.80 -12.84 -5.87
CA MET A 323 -20.20 -13.48 -7.12
C MET A 323 -19.26 -13.04 -8.24
N VAL A 324 -18.78 -13.99 -9.05
CA VAL A 324 -17.91 -13.74 -10.22
C VAL A 324 -18.30 -14.67 -11.38
N MET A 325 -17.97 -14.28 -12.62
CA MET A 325 -18.34 -15.01 -13.83
C MET A 325 -17.08 -15.44 -14.60
N ASP A 326 -16.91 -16.74 -14.81
CA ASP A 326 -16.06 -17.27 -15.88
C ASP A 326 -16.87 -17.22 -17.19
N CYS A 327 -16.72 -16.11 -17.91
CA CYS A 327 -17.46 -15.85 -19.15
C CYS A 327 -17.17 -16.94 -20.20
N ASP A 328 -15.93 -17.45 -20.26
CA ASP A 328 -15.52 -18.41 -21.26
C ASP A 328 -16.04 -19.83 -20.99
N ALA A 329 -15.91 -20.29 -19.75
CA ALA A 329 -16.46 -21.56 -19.29
C ALA A 329 -17.99 -21.55 -19.15
N GLN A 330 -18.60 -20.36 -19.11
CA GLN A 330 -20.02 -20.13 -18.82
C GLN A 330 -20.42 -20.63 -17.42
N ILE A 331 -19.56 -20.37 -16.44
CA ILE A 331 -19.73 -20.76 -15.04
C ILE A 331 -19.74 -19.52 -14.14
N LEU A 332 -20.81 -19.35 -13.37
CA LEU A 332 -20.91 -18.34 -12.33
C LEU A 332 -20.53 -18.96 -10.98
N PHE A 333 -19.70 -18.29 -10.19
CA PHE A 333 -19.30 -18.74 -8.86
C PHE A 333 -19.89 -17.82 -7.78
N VAL A 334 -20.42 -18.41 -6.71
CA VAL A 334 -21.00 -17.71 -5.55
C VAL A 334 -20.29 -18.19 -4.29
N SER A 335 -19.80 -17.27 -3.46
CA SER A 335 -19.05 -17.61 -2.24
C SER A 335 -19.56 -16.85 -1.03
N GLY A 336 -19.85 -17.58 0.05
CA GLY A 336 -20.17 -17.03 1.36
C GLY A 336 -21.48 -16.24 1.40
N GLY A 337 -21.55 -15.25 2.29
CA GLY A 337 -22.74 -14.48 2.62
C GLY A 337 -23.46 -15.03 3.85
N ARG A 338 -24.14 -14.13 4.58
CA ARG A 338 -25.01 -14.50 5.70
C ARG A 338 -26.38 -14.92 5.15
N VAL A 339 -26.91 -16.01 5.67
CA VAL A 339 -28.20 -16.58 5.26
C VAL A 339 -29.34 -15.78 5.89
N VAL A 340 -30.40 -15.56 5.12
CA VAL A 340 -31.64 -14.94 5.58
C VAL A 340 -32.73 -16.02 5.59
N ASP A 341 -33.08 -16.50 6.77
CA ASP A 341 -34.18 -17.47 6.98
C ASP A 341 -35.16 -17.04 8.10
N GLY A 342 -34.97 -15.84 8.64
CA GLY A 342 -35.74 -15.26 9.75
C GLY A 342 -35.20 -15.57 11.15
N ASP A 343 -34.21 -16.45 11.27
CA ASP A 343 -33.53 -16.78 12.53
C ASP A 343 -32.24 -15.97 12.66
N TRP A 344 -32.37 -14.75 13.16
CA TRP A 344 -31.25 -13.81 13.31
C TRP A 344 -30.36 -14.12 14.52
N ASP A 345 -30.90 -14.81 15.53
CA ASP A 345 -30.20 -15.23 16.76
C ASP A 345 -29.16 -16.33 16.48
N SER A 346 -29.31 -17.10 15.40
CA SER A 346 -28.36 -18.12 14.96
C SER A 346 -27.74 -17.79 13.60
N PRO A 347 -26.63 -17.00 13.55
CA PRO A 347 -25.97 -16.64 12.31
C PRO A 347 -25.52 -17.85 11.48
N LYS A 348 -26.19 -18.04 10.34
CA LYS A 348 -25.85 -19.06 9.34
C LYS A 348 -25.12 -18.41 8.16
N TYR A 349 -24.20 -19.16 7.57
CA TYR A 349 -23.35 -18.70 6.47
C TYR A 349 -23.42 -19.70 5.33
N SER A 350 -23.40 -19.21 4.09
CA SER A 350 -23.42 -20.04 2.89
C SER A 350 -22.01 -20.50 2.48
N GLY A 351 -21.95 -21.53 1.64
CA GLY A 351 -20.73 -22.15 1.13
C GLY A 351 -20.24 -21.54 -0.19
N LEU A 352 -19.42 -22.32 -0.91
CA LEU A 352 -18.95 -22.01 -2.27
C LEU A 352 -19.79 -22.82 -3.27
N TYR A 353 -20.41 -22.15 -4.23
CA TYR A 353 -21.25 -22.78 -5.26
C TYR A 353 -20.77 -22.39 -6.66
N SER A 354 -21.08 -23.24 -7.62
CA SER A 354 -20.99 -22.92 -9.05
C SER A 354 -22.34 -23.13 -9.73
N TYR A 355 -22.67 -22.28 -10.70
CA TYR A 355 -23.83 -22.41 -11.59
C TYR A 355 -23.34 -22.51 -13.03
N ASN A 356 -23.70 -23.60 -13.70
CA ASN A 356 -23.39 -23.80 -15.11
C ASN A 356 -24.54 -23.23 -15.96
N VAL A 357 -24.29 -22.10 -16.63
CA VAL A 357 -25.31 -21.36 -17.41
C VAL A 357 -25.93 -22.23 -18.50
N ARG A 358 -25.11 -23.00 -19.22
CA ARG A 358 -25.54 -23.84 -20.36
C ARG A 358 -26.49 -24.99 -19.96
N THR A 359 -26.33 -25.54 -18.76
CA THR A 359 -27.14 -26.65 -18.25
C THR A 359 -28.16 -26.25 -17.20
N SER A 360 -28.14 -24.98 -16.78
CA SER A 360 -28.97 -24.39 -15.72
C SER A 360 -28.91 -25.16 -14.39
N LYS A 361 -27.73 -25.62 -14.01
CA LYS A 361 -27.52 -26.45 -12.81
C LYS A 361 -26.55 -25.80 -11.82
N TRP A 362 -26.95 -25.84 -10.55
CA TRP A 362 -26.09 -25.54 -9.42
C TRP A 362 -25.26 -26.76 -8.98
N LYS A 363 -24.10 -26.50 -8.40
CA LYS A 363 -23.22 -27.47 -7.75
C LYS A 363 -22.56 -26.82 -6.53
N LEU A 364 -22.79 -27.39 -5.35
CA LEU A 364 -22.00 -27.09 -4.15
C LEU A 364 -20.56 -27.57 -4.34
N LEU A 365 -19.60 -26.69 -4.08
CA LEU A 365 -18.16 -26.92 -4.06
C LEU A 365 -17.70 -27.01 -2.59
N GLN A 366 -16.64 -27.76 -2.32
CA GLN A 366 -16.10 -27.94 -0.95
C GLN A 366 -17.16 -28.35 0.10
N PRO A 367 -17.91 -29.48 -0.08
CA PRO A 367 -18.90 -29.93 0.89
C PRO A 367 -18.26 -30.34 2.21
N GLN A 368 -18.71 -29.72 3.31
CA GLN A 368 -18.09 -29.77 4.65
C GLN A 368 -18.21 -31.13 5.38
N GLN A 369 -18.59 -32.21 4.70
CA GLN A 369 -19.05 -33.48 5.31
C GLN A 369 -18.09 -34.67 5.16
N THR A 370 -16.99 -34.53 4.42
CA THR A 370 -15.91 -35.54 4.41
C THR A 370 -14.75 -35.06 5.28
N PRO A 371 -14.17 -35.91 6.16
CA PRO A 371 -12.92 -35.57 6.83
C PRO A 371 -11.85 -35.35 5.77
N LEU A 372 -11.44 -34.08 5.61
CA LEU A 372 -10.42 -33.68 4.66
C LEU A 372 -9.10 -34.41 5.02
N PRO A 373 -8.32 -34.87 4.02
CA PRO A 373 -6.93 -35.24 4.26
C PRO A 373 -6.21 -34.08 4.94
N SER A 374 -5.25 -34.37 5.83
CA SER A 374 -4.55 -33.38 6.67
C SER A 374 -3.74 -32.32 5.91
N SER A 375 -3.74 -32.35 4.57
CA SER A 375 -3.11 -31.41 3.66
C SER A 375 -4.07 -30.45 2.94
N GLN A 376 -5.39 -30.55 3.14
CA GLN A 376 -6.38 -29.68 2.47
C GLN A 376 -6.89 -28.59 3.41
N SER A 377 -6.51 -27.34 3.13
CA SER A 377 -7.09 -26.16 3.79
C SER A 377 -8.55 -25.97 3.37
N SER A 378 -9.39 -25.51 4.29
CA SER A 378 -10.78 -25.13 4.00
C SER A 378 -11.04 -23.71 4.49
N ILE A 379 -11.72 -22.91 3.66
CA ILE A 379 -12.06 -21.54 4.03
C ILE A 379 -13.23 -21.52 5.01
N SER A 380 -13.07 -20.80 6.13
CA SER A 380 -14.19 -20.57 7.05
C SER A 380 -15.35 -19.84 6.35
N PRO A 381 -16.61 -20.30 6.48
CA PRO A 381 -17.79 -19.56 6.03
C PRO A 381 -17.84 -18.15 6.63
N ARG A 382 -18.22 -17.16 5.82
CA ARG A 382 -18.06 -15.72 6.09
C ARG A 382 -18.92 -14.86 5.17
N PHE A 383 -18.99 -13.56 5.43
CA PHE A 383 -19.65 -12.55 4.60
C PHE A 383 -18.83 -11.25 4.55
N GLY A 384 -19.11 -10.39 3.55
CA GLY A 384 -18.41 -9.11 3.34
C GLY A 384 -16.92 -9.24 3.01
N HIS A 385 -16.46 -10.44 2.66
CA HIS A 385 -15.13 -10.77 2.14
C HIS A 385 -14.97 -10.33 0.69
N SER A 386 -13.75 -10.39 0.15
CA SER A 386 -13.50 -10.23 -1.29
C SER A 386 -13.39 -11.58 -1.99
N MET A 387 -13.84 -11.64 -3.25
CA MET A 387 -13.54 -12.73 -4.18
C MET A 387 -13.32 -12.16 -5.58
N VAL A 388 -12.27 -12.61 -6.26
CA VAL A 388 -11.98 -12.32 -7.68
C VAL A 388 -11.59 -13.60 -8.39
N LEU A 389 -11.80 -13.66 -9.71
CA LEU A 389 -11.41 -14.77 -10.58
C LEU A 389 -10.25 -14.32 -11.46
N ASP A 390 -9.15 -15.08 -11.47
CA ASP A 390 -8.18 -15.06 -12.57
C ASP A 390 -8.65 -16.04 -13.66
N PRO A 391 -9.17 -15.56 -14.80
CA PRO A 391 -9.64 -16.42 -15.89
C PRO A 391 -8.49 -17.09 -16.66
N LEU A 392 -7.26 -16.58 -16.58
CA LEU A 392 -6.10 -17.18 -17.27
C LEU A 392 -5.60 -18.44 -16.56
N THR A 393 -5.87 -18.54 -15.25
CA THR A 393 -5.47 -19.69 -14.41
C THR A 393 -6.66 -20.42 -13.80
N HIS A 394 -7.89 -20.03 -14.15
CA HIS A 394 -9.16 -20.50 -13.54
C HIS A 394 -9.10 -20.60 -12.00
N THR A 395 -8.49 -19.59 -11.36
CA THR A 395 -8.28 -19.56 -9.90
C THR A 395 -9.12 -18.47 -9.24
N LEU A 396 -9.90 -18.83 -8.23
CA LEU A 396 -10.61 -17.89 -7.37
C LEU A 396 -9.71 -17.49 -6.19
N PHE A 397 -9.43 -16.19 -6.05
CA PHE A 397 -8.84 -15.66 -4.83
C PHE A 397 -9.96 -15.23 -3.88
N ILE A 398 -9.95 -15.74 -2.64
CA ILE A 398 -11.00 -15.48 -1.63
C ILE A 398 -10.32 -15.04 -0.33
N PHE A 399 -10.66 -13.85 0.18
CA PHE A 399 -9.90 -13.23 1.27
C PHE A 399 -10.68 -12.24 2.13
N ALA A 400 -10.24 -12.07 3.39
CA ALA A 400 -10.79 -11.14 4.38
C ALA A 400 -12.29 -11.37 4.71
N GLY A 401 -13.00 -10.31 5.11
CA GLY A 401 -14.41 -10.33 5.50
C GLY A 401 -14.64 -10.63 6.97
N GLN A 402 -15.88 -10.99 7.32
CA GLN A 402 -16.32 -11.20 8.69
C GLN A 402 -16.98 -12.56 8.89
N ARG A 403 -16.79 -13.15 10.06
CA ARG A 403 -17.63 -14.20 10.63
C ARG A 403 -17.80 -13.91 12.11
N ASP A 404 -19.05 -13.92 12.56
CA ASP A 404 -19.42 -13.57 13.93
C ASP A 404 -18.81 -12.19 14.27
N ASP A 405 -18.09 -12.04 15.38
CA ASP A 405 -17.37 -10.79 15.71
C ASP A 405 -15.95 -10.68 15.14
N LYS A 406 -15.47 -11.66 14.37
CA LYS A 406 -14.10 -11.69 13.87
C LYS A 406 -14.01 -11.14 12.44
N TYR A 407 -13.19 -10.10 12.26
CA TYR A 407 -12.71 -9.69 10.94
C TYR A 407 -11.47 -10.53 10.58
N PHE A 408 -11.37 -10.91 9.31
CA PHE A 408 -10.25 -11.69 8.80
C PHE A 408 -9.28 -10.84 7.97
N SER A 409 -8.02 -11.26 8.00
CA SER A 409 -6.96 -10.86 7.07
C SER A 409 -6.29 -12.10 6.46
N ASP A 410 -7.05 -13.17 6.26
CA ASP A 410 -6.60 -14.39 5.58
C ASP A 410 -6.86 -14.30 4.07
N MET A 411 -6.16 -15.12 3.28
CA MET A 411 -6.31 -15.19 1.83
C MET A 411 -6.02 -16.59 1.31
N TYR A 412 -6.90 -17.07 0.44
CA TYR A 412 -6.85 -18.39 -0.17
C TYR A 412 -6.93 -18.28 -1.70
N ALA A 413 -6.27 -19.20 -2.38
CA ALA A 413 -6.47 -19.48 -3.80
C ALA A 413 -7.19 -20.82 -3.97
N TYR A 414 -8.26 -20.83 -4.76
CA TYR A 414 -9.03 -22.02 -5.11
C TYR A 414 -8.94 -22.27 -6.61
N ASP A 415 -8.21 -23.30 -7.00
CA ASP A 415 -8.13 -23.79 -8.38
C ASP A 415 -9.44 -24.54 -8.70
N VAL A 416 -10.23 -23.97 -9.61
CA VAL A 416 -11.52 -24.51 -10.06
C VAL A 416 -11.36 -25.85 -10.78
N THR A 417 -10.24 -26.03 -11.49
CA THR A 417 -9.97 -27.21 -12.34
C THR A 417 -9.60 -28.42 -11.50
N SER A 418 -8.69 -28.27 -10.54
CA SER A 418 -8.32 -29.35 -9.61
C SER A 418 -9.24 -29.46 -8.38
N ASN A 419 -10.09 -28.45 -8.14
CA ASN A 419 -10.89 -28.31 -6.91
C ASN A 419 -10.02 -28.26 -5.65
N THR A 420 -8.82 -27.70 -5.75
CA THR A 420 -7.86 -27.57 -4.65
C THR A 420 -7.92 -26.18 -4.03
N MET A 421 -7.85 -26.12 -2.70
CA MET A 421 -7.82 -24.89 -1.91
C MET A 421 -6.44 -24.75 -1.25
N THR A 422 -5.73 -23.68 -1.56
CA THR A 422 -4.39 -23.36 -1.02
C THR A 422 -4.49 -22.10 -0.16
N GLU A 423 -3.98 -22.18 1.07
CA GLU A 423 -3.81 -21.01 1.94
C GLU A 423 -2.58 -20.22 1.48
N LEU A 424 -2.77 -18.94 1.14
CA LEU A 424 -1.67 -18.03 0.79
C LEU A 424 -1.23 -17.23 2.01
N PHE A 425 -2.19 -16.79 2.81
CA PHE A 425 -1.94 -16.08 4.06
C PHE A 425 -2.97 -16.49 5.12
N SER A 426 -2.50 -16.91 6.29
CA SER A 426 -3.33 -16.98 7.51
C SER A 426 -3.55 -15.60 8.12
N ASN A 427 -2.61 -14.66 7.87
CA ASN A 427 -2.71 -13.24 8.16
C ASN A 427 -1.79 -12.43 7.20
N PHE A 428 -2.38 -11.73 6.23
CA PHE A 428 -1.62 -10.86 5.32
C PHE A 428 -1.19 -9.54 5.96
N SER A 429 -1.86 -9.07 7.03
CA SER A 429 -1.51 -7.84 7.74
C SER A 429 -0.12 -7.93 8.38
N THR A 430 0.20 -9.07 9.01
CA THR A 430 1.56 -9.35 9.53
C THR A 430 2.60 -9.54 8.41
N SER A 431 2.15 -9.75 7.18
CA SER A 431 2.98 -9.88 5.98
C SER A 431 3.11 -8.55 5.19
N GLY A 432 2.69 -7.43 5.78
CA GLY A 432 2.76 -6.09 5.16
C GLY A 432 1.59 -5.73 4.25
N GLY A 433 0.50 -6.49 4.27
CA GLY A 433 -0.77 -6.17 3.62
C GLY A 433 -1.71 -5.31 4.48
N PRO A 434 -2.96 -5.07 4.01
CA PRO A 434 -3.95 -4.29 4.74
C PRO A 434 -4.31 -4.87 6.11
N ASP A 435 -4.85 -4.03 7.00
CA ASP A 435 -5.52 -4.47 8.23
C ASP A 435 -6.78 -5.31 7.90
N ALA A 436 -7.20 -6.15 8.86
CA ALA A 436 -8.42 -6.95 8.74
C ALA A 436 -9.67 -6.07 8.54
N CYS A 437 -10.42 -6.32 7.47
CA CYS A 437 -11.41 -5.38 6.95
C CYS A 437 -12.72 -6.06 6.50
N PHE A 438 -13.83 -5.34 6.67
CA PHE A 438 -15.19 -5.75 6.31
C PHE A 438 -15.79 -4.84 5.22
N THR A 439 -16.55 -5.45 4.29
CA THR A 439 -17.11 -4.83 3.07
C THR A 439 -16.09 -4.27 2.08
N GLN A 440 -14.80 -4.59 2.24
CA GLN A 440 -13.78 -4.30 1.23
C GLN A 440 -14.21 -4.80 -0.16
N ARG A 441 -13.72 -4.10 -1.18
CA ARG A 441 -13.94 -4.45 -2.58
C ARG A 441 -12.62 -4.75 -3.26
N ALA A 442 -12.64 -5.70 -4.17
CA ALA A 442 -11.48 -6.09 -4.94
C ALA A 442 -11.85 -6.31 -6.41
N VAL A 443 -10.93 -5.95 -7.28
CA VAL A 443 -10.96 -6.17 -8.73
C VAL A 443 -9.59 -6.65 -9.18
N ILE A 444 -9.51 -7.28 -10.35
CA ILE A 444 -8.32 -7.98 -10.82
C ILE A 444 -7.96 -7.57 -12.25
N ASP A 445 -6.67 -7.38 -12.50
CA ASP A 445 -6.06 -7.38 -13.81
C ASP A 445 -5.31 -8.70 -13.97
N ALA A 446 -5.87 -9.64 -14.74
CA ALA A 446 -5.29 -10.97 -14.91
C ALA A 446 -4.04 -10.93 -15.80
N GLY A 447 -4.02 -10.06 -16.82
CA GLY A 447 -2.85 -9.83 -17.67
C GLY A 447 -1.63 -9.30 -16.92
N LEU A 448 -1.84 -8.44 -15.91
CA LEU A 448 -0.78 -7.93 -15.03
C LEU A 448 -0.55 -8.80 -13.78
N ARG A 449 -1.44 -9.74 -13.47
CA ARG A 449 -1.49 -10.53 -12.22
C ARG A 449 -1.53 -9.65 -10.97
N GLU A 450 -2.44 -8.68 -11.00
CA GLU A 450 -2.64 -7.70 -9.93
C GLU A 450 -4.08 -7.72 -9.42
N ILE A 451 -4.26 -7.71 -8.10
CA ILE A 451 -5.55 -7.52 -7.44
C ILE A 451 -5.52 -6.15 -6.76
N TYR A 452 -6.41 -5.24 -7.17
CA TYR A 452 -6.58 -3.93 -6.54
C TYR A 452 -7.67 -4.02 -5.46
N VAL A 453 -7.36 -3.53 -4.26
CA VAL A 453 -8.22 -3.64 -3.08
C VAL A 453 -8.52 -2.26 -2.50
N PHE A 454 -9.82 -2.01 -2.32
CA PHE A 454 -10.40 -0.80 -1.75
C PHE A 454 -11.00 -1.17 -0.39
N CYS A 455 -10.36 -0.70 0.68
CA CYS A 455 -10.75 -1.04 2.04
C CYS A 455 -12.06 -0.36 2.45
N GLY A 456 -12.82 -1.03 3.32
CA GLY A 456 -14.04 -0.53 3.95
C GLY A 456 -13.85 -0.37 5.46
N LEU A 457 -14.73 -0.99 6.24
CA LEU A 457 -14.74 -0.87 7.70
C LEU A 457 -13.61 -1.66 8.37
N THR A 458 -13.04 -1.11 9.45
CA THR A 458 -12.00 -1.72 10.28
C THR A 458 -12.45 -1.76 11.75
N ARG A 459 -11.77 -2.54 12.62
CA ARG A 459 -11.98 -2.47 14.08
C ARG A 459 -10.79 -1.80 14.75
N ALA A 460 -11.05 -0.94 15.74
CA ALA A 460 -9.99 -0.28 16.50
C ALA A 460 -9.20 -1.30 17.35
N GLN A 461 -7.87 -1.22 17.32
CA GLN A 461 -6.99 -2.17 18.03
C GLN A 461 -7.07 -2.09 19.57
N GLN A 462 -7.74 -1.07 20.13
CA GLN A 462 -7.73 -0.77 21.58
C GLN A 462 -9.12 -0.80 22.27
N SER A 463 -10.23 -0.99 21.53
CA SER A 463 -11.54 -1.24 22.15
C SER A 463 -12.35 -2.24 21.32
N SER A 464 -12.85 -3.31 21.97
CA SER A 464 -13.31 -4.53 21.28
C SER A 464 -14.72 -4.46 20.69
N ALA A 465 -15.28 -3.27 20.47
CA ALA A 465 -16.70 -3.10 20.12
C ALA A 465 -16.98 -2.11 18.98
N LEU A 466 -16.14 -1.09 18.75
CA LEU A 466 -16.42 -0.05 17.76
C LEU A 466 -15.82 -0.41 16.40
N THR A 467 -16.71 -0.53 15.42
CA THR A 467 -16.37 -0.62 14.00
C THR A 467 -16.19 0.80 13.47
N VAL A 468 -15.04 1.09 12.88
CA VAL A 468 -14.63 2.45 12.50
C VAL A 468 -14.25 2.48 11.03
N LEU A 469 -14.78 3.48 10.32
CA LEU A 469 -14.27 3.91 9.03
C LEU A 469 -13.09 4.86 9.28
N ARG A 470 -11.88 4.45 8.91
CA ARG A 470 -10.69 5.28 9.10
C ARG A 470 -10.58 6.33 8.00
N SER A 471 -10.27 7.57 8.38
CA SER A 471 -10.09 8.67 7.43
C SER A 471 -8.88 8.50 6.51
N ASP A 472 -7.92 7.66 6.91
CA ASP A 472 -6.64 7.41 6.24
C ASP A 472 -6.56 6.02 5.58
N THR A 473 -7.68 5.31 5.42
CA THR A 473 -7.67 3.90 4.96
C THR A 473 -7.08 3.79 3.54
N PRO A 474 -5.91 3.16 3.35
CA PRO A 474 -5.24 3.18 2.06
C PRO A 474 -5.78 2.09 1.12
N ASN A 475 -5.67 2.35 -0.19
CA ASN A 475 -5.90 1.36 -1.23
C ASN A 475 -4.63 0.50 -1.44
N TRP A 476 -4.79 -0.71 -1.95
CA TRP A 476 -3.70 -1.68 -2.08
C TRP A 476 -3.66 -2.36 -3.44
N VAL A 477 -2.47 -2.75 -3.86
CA VAL A 477 -2.25 -3.73 -4.93
C VAL A 477 -1.59 -4.97 -4.35
N TYR A 478 -2.11 -6.14 -4.69
CA TYR A 478 -1.50 -7.44 -4.46
C TYR A 478 -1.00 -7.99 -5.80
N GLN A 479 0.30 -8.25 -5.90
CA GLN A 479 0.96 -8.74 -7.12
C GLN A 479 1.37 -10.20 -6.90
N TYR A 480 1.06 -11.10 -7.84
CA TYR A 480 1.38 -12.52 -7.71
C TYR A 480 2.04 -13.12 -8.96
N THR A 481 3.09 -13.92 -8.77
CA THR A 481 3.73 -14.64 -9.89
C THR A 481 3.00 -15.95 -10.22
N GLN A 482 2.58 -16.70 -9.20
CA GLN A 482 1.82 -17.94 -9.33
C GLN A 482 0.60 -17.88 -8.39
N PRO A 483 -0.61 -18.32 -8.80
CA PRO A 483 -1.80 -18.24 -7.93
C PRO A 483 -1.70 -19.09 -6.66
N SER A 484 -0.90 -20.16 -6.69
CA SER A 484 -0.69 -21.09 -5.57
C SER A 484 0.40 -20.64 -4.58
N GLU A 485 1.05 -19.49 -4.80
CA GLU A 485 2.15 -18.99 -3.97
C GLU A 485 1.82 -17.60 -3.39
N PRO A 486 2.26 -17.28 -2.16
CA PRO A 486 2.05 -15.95 -1.58
C PRO A 486 2.77 -14.86 -2.40
N GLY A 487 1.99 -13.88 -2.86
CA GLY A 487 2.46 -12.71 -3.59
C GLY A 487 2.89 -11.56 -2.68
N LYS A 488 3.03 -10.36 -3.25
CA LYS A 488 3.48 -9.15 -2.56
C LYS A 488 2.35 -8.13 -2.46
N TRP A 489 2.07 -7.66 -1.24
CA TRP A 489 1.24 -6.49 -1.00
C TRP A 489 2.05 -5.21 -1.15
N THR A 490 1.46 -4.20 -1.79
CA THR A 490 2.03 -2.85 -1.91
C THR A 490 0.92 -1.82 -1.75
N GLN A 491 1.14 -0.83 -0.89
CA GLN A 491 0.21 0.28 -0.67
C GLN A 491 0.17 1.18 -1.92
N ILE A 492 -1.03 1.53 -2.37
CA ILE A 492 -1.25 2.56 -3.38
C ILE A 492 -1.28 3.92 -2.66
N LEU A 493 -0.44 4.85 -3.12
CA LEU A 493 -0.34 6.19 -2.55
C LEU A 493 -1.43 7.11 -3.13
N PRO A 494 -1.90 8.12 -2.38
CA PRO A 494 -2.71 9.20 -2.95
C PRO A 494 -1.88 10.01 -3.96
N GLU A 495 -2.54 10.75 -4.85
CA GLU A 495 -1.86 11.73 -5.71
C GLU A 495 -1.16 12.78 -4.83
N PRO A 496 0.11 13.15 -5.11
CA PRO A 496 0.83 14.13 -4.29
C PRO A 496 0.18 15.50 -4.43
N GLU A 497 -0.37 16.03 -3.34
CA GLU A 497 -1.02 17.34 -3.36
C GLU A 497 -0.01 18.45 -3.73
N PRO A 498 -0.34 19.34 -4.68
CA PRO A 498 0.51 20.48 -4.98
C PRO A 498 0.52 21.44 -3.79
N GLU A 499 1.71 21.85 -3.34
CA GLU A 499 1.97 22.69 -2.14
C GLU A 499 1.25 24.06 -2.12
N SER A 500 0.51 24.41 -3.17
CA SER A 500 -0.21 25.69 -3.34
C SER A 500 -1.71 25.63 -3.02
N ARG A 501 -2.26 24.50 -2.57
CA ARG A 501 -3.72 24.33 -2.33
C ARG A 501 -4.06 24.09 -0.86
N VAL A 502 -3.93 25.12 -0.04
CA VAL A 502 -4.69 25.20 1.22
C VAL A 502 -6.15 25.45 0.86
N GLY A 503 -6.94 24.38 0.74
CA GLY A 503 -8.38 24.47 0.47
C GLY A 503 -9.09 25.26 1.57
N GLY A 504 -9.86 26.27 1.17
CA GLY A 504 -10.83 26.89 2.08
C GLY A 504 -12.02 25.96 2.30
N ASP A 505 -12.69 26.10 3.44
CA ASP A 505 -13.89 25.34 3.77
C ASP A 505 -14.97 25.55 2.68
N GLY A 506 -15.21 24.53 1.85
CA GLY A 506 -16.26 24.55 0.82
C GLY A 506 -15.89 23.99 -0.57
N GLU A 507 -14.62 23.79 -0.91
CA GLU A 507 -14.28 23.17 -2.21
C GLU A 507 -14.55 21.65 -2.23
N PRO A 508 -15.06 21.09 -3.34
CA PRO A 508 -15.30 19.66 -3.46
C PRO A 508 -13.98 18.89 -3.47
N SER A 509 -13.88 17.84 -2.66
CA SER A 509 -12.67 17.00 -2.58
C SER A 509 -12.27 16.47 -3.95
N GLU A 510 -10.98 16.56 -4.30
CA GLU A 510 -10.42 16.06 -5.56
C GLU A 510 -10.25 14.53 -5.57
N VAL A 511 -10.49 13.86 -4.44
CA VAL A 511 -10.40 12.39 -4.28
C VAL A 511 -11.68 11.81 -3.64
N PRO A 512 -11.98 10.51 -3.83
CA PRO A 512 -13.11 9.87 -3.17
C PRO A 512 -12.90 9.85 -1.64
N LEU A 513 -13.90 10.33 -0.89
CA LEU A 513 -13.95 10.15 0.56
C LEU A 513 -13.81 8.67 0.96
N PRO A 514 -13.17 8.36 2.10
CA PRO A 514 -13.21 7.02 2.72
C PRO A 514 -14.65 6.54 2.84
N ARG A 515 -14.91 5.26 2.52
CA ARG A 515 -16.27 4.75 2.35
C ARG A 515 -16.40 3.25 2.50
N TYR A 516 -17.55 2.80 2.99
CA TYR A 516 -17.91 1.39 3.02
C TYR A 516 -19.21 1.11 2.24
N ALA A 517 -19.51 -0.18 1.99
CA ALA A 517 -20.65 -0.62 1.18
C ALA A 517 -20.76 0.01 -0.24
N HIS A 518 -19.63 0.52 -0.75
CA HIS A 518 -19.47 1.03 -2.11
C HIS A 518 -19.37 -0.13 -3.13
N GLN A 519 -19.34 0.19 -4.42
CA GLN A 519 -18.99 -0.76 -5.47
C GLN A 519 -17.87 -0.23 -6.36
N VAL A 520 -17.12 -1.16 -6.94
CA VAL A 520 -16.11 -0.90 -7.97
C VAL A 520 -16.21 -1.91 -9.10
N VAL A 521 -15.85 -1.49 -10.30
CA VAL A 521 -15.66 -2.34 -11.47
C VAL A 521 -14.34 -1.97 -12.15
N TYR A 522 -13.73 -2.92 -12.87
CA TYR A 522 -12.46 -2.71 -13.55
C TYR A 522 -12.55 -2.99 -15.04
N ASP A 523 -12.02 -2.07 -15.84
CA ASP A 523 -11.85 -2.20 -17.28
C ASP A 523 -10.39 -2.58 -17.57
N GLU A 524 -10.18 -3.83 -17.96
CA GLU A 524 -8.85 -4.36 -18.32
C GLU A 524 -8.33 -3.78 -19.65
N GLY A 525 -9.21 -3.30 -20.53
CA GLY A 525 -8.85 -2.69 -21.80
C GLY A 525 -8.33 -1.26 -21.64
N THR A 526 -8.96 -0.45 -20.79
CA THR A 526 -8.51 0.93 -20.51
C THR A 526 -7.65 1.07 -19.25
N LYS A 527 -7.48 -0.02 -18.48
CA LYS A 527 -6.74 -0.09 -17.20
C LYS A 527 -7.27 0.89 -16.15
N ARG A 528 -8.60 0.97 -16.03
CA ARG A 528 -9.32 1.92 -15.16
C ARG A 528 -10.22 1.21 -14.15
N VAL A 529 -10.24 1.70 -12.92
CA VAL A 529 -11.27 1.33 -11.93
C VAL A 529 -12.34 2.40 -11.92
N TYR A 530 -13.61 2.01 -11.89
CA TYR A 530 -14.74 2.91 -11.66
C TYR A 530 -15.34 2.61 -10.30
N MET A 531 -15.65 3.65 -9.51
CA MET A 531 -16.17 3.55 -8.14
C MET A 531 -17.43 4.40 -7.98
N HIS A 532 -18.47 3.86 -7.35
CA HIS A 532 -19.73 4.57 -7.09
C HIS A 532 -20.18 4.49 -5.63
N GLY A 533 -20.65 5.63 -5.11
CA GLY A 533 -21.46 5.75 -3.90
C GLY A 533 -20.85 5.11 -2.65
N GLY A 534 -21.70 4.54 -1.79
CA GLY A 534 -21.33 3.97 -0.50
C GLY A 534 -21.76 4.84 0.68
N ASN A 535 -21.10 4.66 1.82
CA ASN A 535 -21.33 5.40 3.06
C ASN A 535 -20.01 5.91 3.65
N ALA A 536 -19.92 7.22 3.90
CA ALA A 536 -18.76 7.91 4.49
C ALA A 536 -18.76 7.95 6.03
N GLY A 537 -19.74 7.31 6.69
CA GLY A 537 -19.86 7.35 8.16
C GLY A 537 -20.61 8.59 8.64
N GLU A 538 -20.22 9.13 9.79
CA GLU A 538 -20.86 10.32 10.37
C GLU A 538 -20.43 11.59 9.62
N GLY A 539 -21.39 12.37 9.13
CA GLY A 539 -21.10 13.64 8.48
C GLY A 539 -20.58 14.67 9.48
N ARG A 540 -19.50 15.40 9.12
CA ARG A 540 -19.25 16.70 9.76
C ARG A 540 -20.40 17.63 9.39
N GLY A 541 -21.00 18.27 10.39
CA GLY A 541 -22.31 18.90 10.26
C GLY A 541 -22.47 19.83 9.06
N MET A 542 -23.38 19.46 8.16
CA MET A 542 -24.04 20.34 7.19
C MET A 542 -25.54 20.41 7.51
N ASP A 543 -25.86 20.60 8.79
CA ASP A 543 -27.23 20.80 9.27
C ASP A 543 -27.42 22.29 9.64
N GLU A 544 -27.61 23.16 8.64
CA GLU A 544 -28.34 24.44 8.83
C GLU A 544 -28.86 25.08 7.53
N GLU A 545 -28.19 24.96 6.37
CA GLU A 545 -28.57 25.72 5.15
C GLU A 545 -29.60 25.05 4.20
N GLU A 546 -29.80 23.73 4.20
CA GLU A 546 -30.74 23.08 3.24
C GLU A 546 -32.24 23.22 3.62
N LYS A 547 -32.58 23.82 4.76
CA LYS A 547 -33.99 23.94 5.21
C LYS A 547 -34.78 25.12 4.63
N GLU A 548 -34.14 26.12 4.02
CA GLU A 548 -34.86 27.30 3.51
C GLU A 548 -35.41 27.17 2.07
N ASN A 549 -35.06 26.10 1.33
CA ASN A 549 -35.36 25.98 -0.10
C ASN A 549 -36.54 25.05 -0.49
N GLU A 550 -37.22 24.38 0.45
CA GLU A 550 -38.40 23.54 0.13
C GLU A 550 -39.78 24.20 0.38
N GLU A 551 -39.87 25.38 1.02
CA GLU A 551 -41.18 26.00 1.37
C GLU A 551 -41.73 27.04 0.37
N VAL A 552 -41.11 27.24 -0.80
CA VAL A 552 -41.48 28.34 -1.74
C VAL A 552 -42.38 27.90 -2.92
N VAL A 553 -42.79 26.62 -3.02
CA VAL A 553 -43.63 26.12 -4.14
C VAL A 553 -44.97 25.52 -3.70
N ALA A 554 -45.74 26.26 -2.90
CA ALA A 554 -47.17 26.00 -2.69
C ALA A 554 -47.92 27.28 -2.22
N GLY A 555 -48.35 28.15 -3.14
CA GLY A 555 -48.83 29.48 -2.71
C GLY A 555 -49.63 30.40 -3.65
N GLU A 556 -50.50 29.89 -4.53
CA GLU A 556 -51.62 30.72 -5.06
C GLU A 556 -52.90 29.88 -5.21
N GLY A 557 -54.02 30.27 -4.58
CA GLY A 557 -55.29 29.55 -4.80
C GLY A 557 -56.43 29.61 -3.77
N ASN A 558 -56.87 30.79 -3.33
CA ASN A 558 -58.30 31.08 -3.04
C ASN A 558 -59.02 30.51 -1.76
N GLY A 559 -58.99 31.29 -0.66
CA GLY A 559 -60.20 31.91 -0.06
C GLY A 559 -61.18 31.15 0.88
N GLY A 560 -61.29 31.62 2.14
CA GLY A 560 -62.59 31.85 2.83
C GLY A 560 -62.84 31.26 4.24
N GLY A 561 -63.23 32.13 5.19
CA GLY A 561 -63.96 31.80 6.45
C GLY A 561 -63.11 31.32 7.65
N GLU A 562 -62.81 32.13 8.68
CA GLU A 562 -63.67 32.59 9.80
C GLU A 562 -64.18 31.51 10.79
N ASN A 563 -63.54 31.44 11.98
CA ASN A 563 -64.11 31.48 13.36
C ASN A 563 -63.11 30.86 14.39
N ALA A 564 -62.59 31.63 15.36
CA ALA A 564 -63.16 31.86 16.71
C ALA A 564 -62.86 30.70 17.69
N ARG A 565 -62.02 30.89 18.74
CA ARG A 565 -62.37 31.27 20.14
C ARG A 565 -63.23 30.19 20.86
N THR A 566 -63.06 29.80 22.13
CA THR A 566 -62.35 30.38 23.31
C THR A 566 -62.40 29.41 24.50
N GLY A 567 -61.53 29.59 25.50
CA GLY A 567 -61.75 29.22 26.92
C GLY A 567 -61.49 27.75 27.31
N GLY A 568 -61.18 27.43 28.57
CA GLY A 568 -60.99 28.31 29.74
C GLY A 568 -61.26 27.57 31.06
N ASP A 569 -60.51 27.93 32.11
CA ASP A 569 -60.79 27.74 33.55
C ASP A 569 -60.85 26.27 34.08
N GLY A 570 -60.53 25.95 35.34
CA GLY A 570 -60.00 26.73 36.47
C GLY A 570 -60.16 25.97 37.81
N ASP A 571 -59.24 26.19 38.76
CA ASP A 571 -59.31 25.96 40.23
C ASP A 571 -59.57 24.53 40.78
N GLY A 572 -59.10 24.12 41.97
CA GLY A 572 -58.20 24.76 42.96
C GLY A 572 -57.97 23.91 44.24
N ASP A 573 -56.89 24.24 44.97
CA ASP A 573 -56.57 24.05 46.41
C ASP A 573 -56.66 22.69 47.18
N GLY A 574 -55.61 22.41 47.99
CA GLY A 574 -55.73 21.62 49.23
C GLY A 574 -54.51 20.83 49.74
N ASP A 575 -53.62 21.47 50.51
CA ASP A 575 -52.82 21.01 51.68
C ASP A 575 -52.68 19.48 51.99
N GLY A 576 -51.55 18.87 52.36
CA GLY A 576 -50.18 19.31 52.65
C GLY A 576 -49.41 18.16 53.37
N GLY A 577 -48.10 17.99 53.15
CA GLY A 577 -47.36 16.86 53.74
C GLY A 577 -45.89 16.75 53.34
N ASN A 578 -44.98 17.06 54.28
CA ASN A 578 -43.54 17.13 54.07
C ASN A 578 -42.85 15.75 54.03
N GLY A 579 -41.95 15.52 53.06
CA GLY A 579 -41.19 14.26 52.91
C GLY A 579 -40.03 14.40 51.92
N GLY A 580 -38.89 14.93 52.38
CA GLY A 580 -37.76 15.26 51.51
C GLY A 580 -37.00 14.06 50.94
N GLY A 581 -36.71 14.11 49.64
CA GLY A 581 -35.78 13.22 48.95
C GLY A 581 -35.23 13.93 47.71
N SER A 582 -33.97 14.39 47.77
CA SER A 582 -33.35 15.17 46.69
C SER A 582 -33.02 14.30 45.47
N GLY A 583 -33.97 14.14 44.56
CA GLY A 583 -33.73 13.64 43.21
C GLY A 583 -33.25 14.78 42.31
N ASN A 584 -31.95 14.84 42.02
CA ASN A 584 -31.39 15.82 41.09
C ASN A 584 -31.67 15.37 39.65
N GLY A 585 -32.85 15.74 39.13
CA GLY A 585 -33.27 15.43 37.76
C GLY A 585 -32.42 16.20 36.74
N GLY A 586 -31.40 15.54 36.20
CA GLY A 586 -30.72 16.03 35.01
C GLY A 586 -31.67 15.94 33.80
N MET A 587 -31.73 17.02 33.03
CA MET A 587 -32.29 16.95 31.68
C MET A 587 -31.42 16.00 30.86
N GLU A 588 -31.94 14.84 30.47
CA GLU A 588 -31.33 14.05 29.41
C GLU A 588 -31.52 14.81 28.10
N GLU A 589 -30.46 15.41 27.59
CA GLU A 589 -30.43 15.95 26.23
C GLU A 589 -30.73 14.81 25.26
N GLU A 590 -31.80 14.95 24.46
CA GLU A 590 -32.04 14.05 23.34
C GLU A 590 -30.83 14.10 22.40
N ARG A 591 -30.03 13.01 22.40
CA ARG A 591 -28.91 12.89 21.46
C ARG A 591 -29.44 13.04 20.03
N PRO A 592 -28.90 13.97 19.23
CA PRO A 592 -29.37 14.15 17.85
C PRO A 592 -29.19 12.85 17.07
N ARG A 593 -30.19 12.51 16.25
CA ARG A 593 -30.15 11.30 15.41
C ARG A 593 -29.03 11.43 14.37
N VAL A 594 -27.88 10.83 14.66
CA VAL A 594 -26.73 10.78 13.76
C VAL A 594 -27.15 10.16 12.42
N ARG A 595 -27.17 10.96 11.36
CA ARG A 595 -27.45 10.50 10.00
C ARG A 595 -26.14 10.11 9.32
N GLU A 596 -26.02 8.83 9.00
CA GLU A 596 -24.90 8.33 8.20
C GLU A 596 -24.91 8.90 6.77
N MET A 597 -23.77 9.43 6.31
CA MET A 597 -23.61 10.09 5.02
C MET A 597 -23.51 9.09 3.86
N ARG A 598 -24.66 8.78 3.23
CA ARG A 598 -24.69 8.08 1.93
C ARG A 598 -24.21 8.98 0.80
N LEU A 599 -23.51 8.40 -0.17
CA LEU A 599 -22.91 9.09 -1.30
C LEU A 599 -23.52 8.66 -2.65
N ASP A 600 -23.53 9.58 -3.61
CA ASP A 600 -23.97 9.47 -5.03
C ASP A 600 -22.83 9.73 -6.03
N ASP A 601 -21.61 9.94 -5.53
CA ASP A 601 -20.47 10.32 -6.33
C ASP A 601 -19.94 9.15 -7.17
N PHE A 602 -19.62 9.46 -8.42
CA PHE A 602 -19.03 8.51 -9.36
C PHE A 602 -17.62 8.94 -9.74
N TRP A 603 -16.69 7.99 -9.75
CA TRP A 603 -15.26 8.24 -9.88
C TRP A 603 -14.62 7.26 -10.84
N VAL A 604 -13.56 7.70 -11.52
CA VAL A 604 -12.62 6.85 -12.22
C VAL A 604 -11.22 7.01 -11.64
N MET A 605 -10.54 5.90 -11.39
CA MET A 605 -9.15 5.83 -10.97
C MET A 605 -8.28 5.34 -12.12
N LYS A 606 -7.13 5.99 -12.30
CA LYS A 606 -6.01 5.46 -13.07
C LYS A 606 -4.83 5.22 -12.11
N LEU A 607 -4.21 4.05 -12.21
CA LEU A 607 -3.03 3.71 -11.42
C LEU A 607 -1.78 4.22 -12.14
N ILE A 608 -1.07 5.17 -11.55
CA ILE A 608 0.16 5.77 -12.08
C ILE A 608 1.37 5.03 -11.49
N ARG A 609 2.33 4.70 -12.35
CA ARG A 609 3.54 3.92 -12.02
C ARG A 609 4.78 4.61 -12.59
N ALA A 610 5.95 4.30 -12.03
CA ALA A 610 7.22 4.71 -12.62
C ALA A 610 7.32 4.15 -14.06
N ALA A 611 7.57 5.02 -15.04
CA ALA A 611 7.77 4.62 -16.42
C ALA A 611 9.26 4.32 -16.69
N PRO A 612 9.61 3.44 -17.63
CA PRO A 612 11.01 3.24 -18.04
C PRO A 612 11.67 4.55 -18.51
N ASP A 613 10.93 5.40 -19.24
CA ASP A 613 11.43 6.71 -19.70
C ASP A 613 11.75 7.66 -18.55
N GLU A 614 11.00 7.59 -17.44
CA GLU A 614 11.24 8.38 -16.24
C GLU A 614 12.49 7.91 -15.48
N VAL A 615 12.72 6.58 -15.44
CA VAL A 615 13.98 6.02 -14.94
C VAL A 615 15.16 6.47 -15.80
N ILE A 616 15.03 6.43 -17.13
CA ILE A 616 16.05 6.92 -18.06
C ILE A 616 16.28 8.43 -17.87
N ARG A 617 15.23 9.25 -17.70
CA ARG A 617 15.35 10.70 -17.44
C ARG A 617 16.17 10.97 -16.19
N ARG A 618 15.82 10.36 -15.06
CA ARG A 618 16.53 10.53 -13.78
C ARG A 618 17.99 10.05 -13.88
N ALA A 619 18.23 8.94 -14.57
CA ALA A 619 19.58 8.44 -14.84
C ALA A 619 20.41 9.40 -15.71
N ARG A 620 19.85 9.91 -16.82
CA ARG A 620 20.48 10.94 -17.67
C ARG A 620 20.75 12.22 -16.87
N CYS A 621 19.84 12.64 -16.00
CA CYS A 621 20.04 13.81 -15.13
C CYS A 621 21.31 13.66 -14.27
N GLN A 622 21.55 12.50 -13.65
CA GLN A 622 22.80 12.26 -12.90
C GLN A 622 24.05 12.35 -13.80
N ILE A 623 24.04 11.70 -14.98
CA ILE A 623 25.16 11.73 -15.93
C ILE A 623 25.45 13.16 -16.41
N ARG A 624 24.42 13.89 -16.86
CA ARG A 624 24.57 15.25 -17.39
C ARG A 624 25.01 16.24 -16.32
N ARG A 625 24.59 16.08 -15.06
CA ARG A 625 25.08 16.86 -13.92
C ARG A 625 26.57 16.69 -13.68
N GLN A 626 27.09 15.47 -13.76
CA GLN A 626 28.52 15.21 -13.60
C GLN A 626 29.34 15.73 -14.78
N LYS A 627 28.89 15.50 -16.02
CA LYS A 627 29.49 16.12 -17.21
C LYS A 627 29.56 17.64 -17.11
N PHE A 628 28.50 18.29 -16.61
CA PHE A 628 28.49 19.74 -16.40
C PHE A 628 29.57 20.19 -15.40
N ARG A 629 29.76 19.47 -14.27
CA ARG A 629 30.83 19.78 -13.31
C ARG A 629 32.21 19.73 -13.97
N GLU A 630 32.51 18.67 -14.72
CA GLU A 630 33.79 18.54 -15.43
C GLU A 630 33.94 19.61 -16.52
N MET A 631 32.86 20.00 -17.20
CA MET A 631 32.87 21.11 -18.16
C MET A 631 33.20 22.47 -17.51
N CYS A 632 32.84 22.70 -16.25
CA CYS A 632 33.22 23.93 -15.52
C CYS A 632 34.73 23.99 -15.21
N GLU A 633 35.40 22.84 -15.10
CA GLU A 633 36.86 22.77 -14.89
C GLU A 633 37.66 22.91 -16.19
N GLU A 634 37.14 22.38 -17.31
CA GLU A 634 37.89 22.22 -18.55
C GLU A 634 37.54 23.21 -19.66
N GLN A 635 36.32 23.74 -19.66
CA GLN A 635 35.79 24.52 -20.78
C GLN A 635 35.49 25.98 -20.39
N PRO A 636 35.46 26.91 -21.36
CA PRO A 636 35.03 28.27 -21.10
C PRO A 636 33.66 28.31 -20.40
N PRO A 637 33.47 29.09 -19.31
CA PRO A 637 32.23 29.08 -18.53
C PRO A 637 30.94 29.31 -19.34
N LEU A 638 31.01 30.05 -20.45
CA LEU A 638 29.89 30.25 -21.36
C LEU A 638 29.41 28.95 -22.05
N LYS A 639 30.31 27.99 -22.32
CA LYS A 639 29.92 26.67 -22.86
C LYS A 639 29.23 25.82 -21.79
N ALA A 640 29.79 25.78 -20.57
CA ALA A 640 29.19 25.06 -19.45
C ALA A 640 27.82 25.66 -19.07
N LEU A 641 27.68 26.98 -19.01
CA LEU A 641 26.40 27.65 -18.76
C LEU A 641 25.35 27.33 -19.83
N ARG A 642 25.71 27.30 -21.11
CA ARG A 642 24.79 26.87 -22.17
C ARG A 642 24.33 25.44 -21.95
N TYR A 643 25.26 24.51 -21.70
CA TYR A 643 24.96 23.11 -21.44
C TYR A 643 24.05 22.91 -20.21
N LEU A 644 24.19 23.73 -19.16
CA LEU A 644 23.27 23.74 -18.02
C LEU A 644 21.86 24.17 -18.44
N GLN A 645 21.76 25.24 -19.24
CA GLN A 645 20.49 25.81 -19.71
C GLN A 645 19.75 24.96 -20.74
N THR A 646 20.47 24.17 -21.55
CA THR A 646 19.88 23.28 -22.56
C THR A 646 19.83 21.83 -22.05
N ASP A 647 20.96 21.15 -22.04
CA ASP A 647 21.05 19.70 -21.91
C ASP A 647 20.75 19.19 -20.49
N VAL A 648 21.16 19.92 -19.44
CA VAL A 648 20.81 19.55 -18.06
C VAL A 648 19.36 19.93 -17.76
N SER A 649 18.93 21.13 -18.15
CA SER A 649 17.56 21.63 -17.94
C SER A 649 16.50 20.75 -18.61
N GLU A 650 16.79 20.15 -19.77
CA GLU A 650 15.91 19.20 -20.49
C GLU A 650 15.53 17.97 -19.66
N VAL A 651 16.45 17.47 -18.83
CA VAL A 651 16.28 16.20 -18.08
C VAL A 651 15.94 16.41 -16.61
N VAL A 652 15.74 17.65 -16.16
CA VAL A 652 15.30 17.99 -14.81
C VAL A 652 13.78 18.14 -14.78
N ASP A 653 13.13 17.53 -13.79
CA ASP A 653 11.71 17.83 -13.52
C ASP A 653 11.62 19.11 -12.69
N HIS A 654 11.23 20.21 -13.34
CA HIS A 654 11.09 21.53 -12.71
C HIS A 654 9.84 21.65 -11.82
N ASN A 655 8.96 20.62 -11.79
CA ASN A 655 7.86 20.53 -10.83
C ASN A 655 8.31 19.83 -9.53
N ASN A 656 9.43 19.11 -9.55
CA ASN A 656 9.99 18.46 -8.38
C ASN A 656 10.87 19.48 -7.60
N PRO A 657 10.54 19.83 -6.34
CA PRO A 657 11.30 20.81 -5.57
C PRO A 657 12.75 20.38 -5.28
N GLU A 658 12.98 19.09 -5.08
CA GLU A 658 14.31 18.53 -4.80
C GLU A 658 15.21 18.59 -6.04
N GLU A 659 14.73 18.11 -7.20
CA GLU A 659 15.47 18.21 -8.46
C GLU A 659 15.72 19.67 -8.85
N THR A 660 14.75 20.55 -8.64
CA THR A 660 14.87 21.99 -8.91
C THR A 660 15.90 22.66 -7.99
N SER A 661 15.91 22.33 -6.70
CA SER A 661 16.90 22.80 -5.72
C SER A 661 18.31 22.35 -6.11
N ILE A 662 18.46 21.06 -6.44
CA ILE A 662 19.69 20.46 -6.94
C ILE A 662 20.15 21.15 -8.22
N PHE A 663 19.27 21.38 -9.20
CA PHE A 663 19.59 22.06 -10.45
C PHE A 663 20.10 23.49 -10.22
N ARG A 664 19.44 24.26 -9.34
CA ARG A 664 19.88 25.62 -8.95
C ARG A 664 21.27 25.61 -8.29
N SER A 665 21.56 24.60 -7.47
CA SER A 665 22.87 24.47 -6.79
C SER A 665 24.06 24.33 -7.76
N LEU A 666 23.82 23.80 -8.97
CA LEU A 666 24.87 23.59 -9.98
C LEU A 666 25.52 24.90 -10.43
N LEU A 667 24.78 26.02 -10.39
CA LEU A 667 25.31 27.35 -10.75
C LEU A 667 26.55 27.73 -9.91
N ALA A 668 26.67 27.23 -8.68
CA ALA A 668 27.84 27.48 -7.84
C ALA A 668 29.16 26.97 -8.47
N HIS A 669 29.11 25.88 -9.26
CA HIS A 669 30.30 25.34 -9.93
C HIS A 669 30.85 26.27 -11.04
N LEU A 670 30.03 27.14 -11.64
CA LEU A 670 30.50 28.15 -12.61
C LEU A 670 31.22 29.33 -11.95
N LEU A 671 31.01 29.52 -10.64
CA LEU A 671 31.56 30.62 -9.85
C LEU A 671 32.76 30.18 -8.99
N ALA A 672 33.09 28.88 -8.99
CA ALA A 672 34.28 28.36 -8.34
C ALA A 672 35.54 28.92 -9.04
N PRO A 673 36.57 29.36 -8.29
CA PRO A 673 37.80 29.83 -8.91
C PRO A 673 38.50 28.68 -9.65
N ALA A 674 38.64 28.83 -10.97
CA ALA A 674 39.35 27.85 -11.79
C ALA A 674 40.79 27.68 -11.26
N THR A 675 41.15 26.45 -10.90
CA THR A 675 42.50 26.11 -10.43
C THR A 675 43.50 26.52 -11.52
N PRO A 676 44.42 27.46 -11.26
CA PRO A 676 45.29 27.98 -12.31
C PRO A 676 46.15 26.85 -12.87
N LEU A 677 46.13 26.70 -14.19
CA LEU A 677 47.00 25.76 -14.91
C LEU A 677 48.46 26.12 -14.60
N VAL A 678 49.14 25.26 -13.85
CA VAL A 678 50.59 25.38 -13.63
C VAL A 678 51.27 25.15 -14.97
N ILE A 679 51.79 26.24 -15.54
CA ILE A 679 52.71 26.19 -16.67
C ILE A 679 54.10 26.05 -16.06
N ASP A 680 54.63 24.82 -16.07
CA ASP A 680 56.04 24.59 -15.75
C ASP A 680 56.92 25.16 -16.87
N ASP A 681 57.44 26.37 -16.67
CA ASP A 681 58.56 26.90 -17.46
C ASP A 681 59.88 26.51 -16.75
N PRO A 682 60.69 25.62 -17.33
CA PRO A 682 61.92 25.14 -16.71
C PRO A 682 63.08 26.13 -16.87
N SER A 683 62.87 27.43 -16.62
CA SER A 683 63.93 28.43 -16.68
C SER A 683 63.74 29.71 -15.84
N VAL A 684 63.97 29.67 -14.52
CA VAL A 684 64.66 30.74 -13.75
C VAL A 684 65.18 30.17 -12.42
N THR A 685 66.49 30.30 -12.18
CA THR A 685 67.11 30.07 -10.86
C THR A 685 67.50 31.39 -10.20
N SER A 686 66.88 31.76 -9.08
CA SER A 686 67.49 32.67 -8.09
C SER A 686 66.73 32.66 -6.76
N ARG A 687 67.49 32.69 -5.65
CA ARG A 687 66.99 32.93 -4.30
C ARG A 687 66.51 34.38 -4.17
N ASP A 688 65.52 34.64 -3.33
CA ASP A 688 65.70 35.47 -2.13
C ASP A 688 64.50 35.38 -1.16
N VAL A 689 64.74 35.70 0.11
CA VAL A 689 63.81 35.52 1.24
C VAL A 689 63.26 36.88 1.68
N ILE A 690 61.93 37.06 1.64
CA ILE A 690 61.22 38.20 2.26
C ILE A 690 59.89 37.71 2.86
N GLU A 691 59.71 37.88 4.17
CA GLU A 691 58.41 37.73 4.87
C GLU A 691 57.56 39.01 4.78
N PRO A 692 56.22 38.90 4.83
CA PRO A 692 55.37 40.03 5.21
C PRO A 692 54.33 39.72 6.33
N HIS A 693 54.62 40.24 7.52
CA HIS A 693 53.77 40.86 8.56
C HIS A 693 52.23 40.66 8.63
N GLU A 694 51.75 40.52 9.89
CA GLU A 694 50.35 40.66 10.34
C GLU A 694 49.73 42.07 10.14
N PRO A 695 48.39 42.18 10.00
CA PRO A 695 47.65 43.46 10.00
C PRO A 695 47.28 43.99 11.40
N PRO A 696 47.15 45.31 11.61
CA PRO A 696 47.02 45.92 12.94
C PRO A 696 45.59 46.05 13.48
N LYS A 697 45.48 46.00 14.81
CA LYS A 697 44.24 46.20 15.60
C LYS A 697 43.75 47.65 15.58
N LYS A 698 42.43 47.88 15.53
CA LYS A 698 41.79 49.17 15.85
C LYS A 698 41.07 49.12 17.20
N ARG A 699 41.17 50.21 17.97
CA ARG A 699 40.46 50.47 19.24
C ARG A 699 39.95 51.92 19.24
N SER A 700 38.65 52.12 19.43
CA SER A 700 38.09 53.18 20.32
C SER A 700 36.56 53.06 20.44
N ARG A 701 36.06 53.31 21.65
CA ARG A 701 34.65 53.32 22.10
C ARG A 701 34.05 54.76 21.94
N PRO A 702 32.89 55.14 22.54
CA PRO A 702 31.74 54.38 23.11
C PRO A 702 30.34 54.85 22.65
N ASN A 703 29.27 54.12 23.02
CA ASN A 703 28.17 54.64 23.85
C ASN A 703 27.19 53.52 24.27
N THR A 704 26.83 53.54 25.56
CA THR A 704 25.69 52.88 26.23
C THR A 704 24.60 53.95 26.51
N PRO A 705 23.39 53.65 27.05
CA PRO A 705 22.94 52.45 27.79
C PRO A 705 21.53 51.93 27.30
N ASP A 706 20.69 51.15 28.00
CA ASP A 706 20.74 50.40 29.29
C ASP A 706 19.72 49.21 29.27
N GLU A 707 19.59 48.47 30.38
CA GLU A 707 18.46 47.56 30.76
C GLU A 707 18.24 46.28 29.90
N ALA A 708 17.73 45.12 30.40
CA ALA A 708 17.25 44.76 31.74
C ALA A 708 17.17 43.21 31.97
N TRP A 709 17.50 42.79 33.20
CA TRP A 709 17.00 41.64 34.00
C TRP A 709 17.05 40.15 33.53
N THR A 710 17.60 39.36 34.47
CA THR A 710 17.58 37.89 34.60
C THR A 710 16.41 37.42 35.47
N ASP A 711 16.05 36.14 35.39
CA ASP A 711 15.47 35.39 36.52
C ASP A 711 16.12 34.02 36.71
N VAL A 712 16.19 33.59 37.97
CA VAL A 712 16.84 32.38 38.49
C VAL A 712 15.89 31.73 39.49
N ILE A 713 15.81 30.39 39.56
CA ILE A 713 15.48 29.68 40.81
C ILE A 713 16.39 28.46 40.95
N ASP A 714 17.08 28.39 42.09
CA ASP A 714 17.97 27.31 42.55
C ASP A 714 17.22 26.16 43.25
N GLY A 715 17.96 25.11 43.62
CA GLY A 715 17.50 24.06 44.54
C GLY A 715 18.63 23.10 44.90
N ASP A 716 19.32 23.37 46.01
CA ASP A 716 20.46 22.60 46.55
C ASP A 716 20.06 21.20 47.09
N ASP A 717 21.05 20.31 47.33
CA ASP A 717 21.43 19.84 48.69
C ASP A 717 22.46 18.66 48.67
N ASP A 718 23.71 18.99 49.03
CA ASP A 718 24.69 18.33 49.93
C ASP A 718 25.00 16.80 50.03
N GLY A 719 26.32 16.53 50.09
CA GLY A 719 26.98 15.56 51.01
C GLY A 719 27.21 14.10 50.53
N GLU A 720 28.25 13.37 50.96
CA GLU A 720 29.50 13.70 51.67
C GLU A 720 30.56 12.57 51.49
N LEU A 721 31.85 12.96 51.47
CA LEU A 721 33.06 12.29 52.02
C LEU A 721 33.55 10.85 51.66
N SER A 722 34.85 10.83 51.34
CA SER A 722 35.88 9.75 51.22
C SER A 722 36.24 9.04 52.57
N PRO A 723 37.41 8.37 52.82
CA PRO A 723 38.56 7.89 51.99
C PRO A 723 39.16 6.48 52.39
N VAL A 724 40.42 6.16 51.98
CA VAL A 724 41.52 5.38 52.69
C VAL A 724 42.15 4.15 51.95
N ASN A 725 43.34 4.34 51.33
CA ASN A 725 44.71 3.76 51.61
C ASN A 725 44.93 2.32 52.23
N PRO A 726 46.18 1.74 52.25
CA PRO A 726 47.31 1.72 51.29
C PRO A 726 48.18 0.39 51.27
N SER A 727 49.33 0.41 50.56
CA SER A 727 50.57 -0.45 50.73
C SER A 727 50.54 -1.92 50.24
N ALA A 728 51.63 -2.61 49.86
CA ALA A 728 53.05 -2.36 49.44
C ALA A 728 53.56 -3.68 48.77
N GLY A 729 54.63 -3.83 47.97
CA GLY A 729 55.81 -3.02 47.64
C GLY A 729 56.78 -3.86 46.75
N TYR A 730 58.07 -3.47 46.72
CA TYR A 730 59.21 -4.04 45.97
C TYR A 730 59.47 -3.59 44.51
N ALA A 731 60.58 -2.86 44.40
CA ALA A 731 61.46 -2.60 43.25
C ALA A 731 62.91 -2.92 43.74
N PRO A 732 64.05 -2.78 43.00
CA PRO A 732 64.24 -1.96 41.79
C PRO A 732 65.16 -2.52 40.67
N SER A 733 65.11 -1.87 39.51
CA SER A 733 66.29 -1.56 38.70
C SER A 733 66.06 -0.27 37.90
N SER A 734 67.12 0.51 37.68
CA SER A 734 67.12 1.91 37.19
C SER A 734 68.03 2.05 35.96
N PRO A 735 68.17 3.25 35.33
CA PRO A 735 67.17 4.24 34.92
C PRO A 735 67.32 4.67 33.44
N LEU A 736 66.34 5.39 32.89
CA LEU A 736 66.49 6.23 31.68
C LEU A 736 66.22 7.71 32.02
N PRO A 737 66.90 8.68 31.36
CA PRO A 737 66.69 10.11 31.58
C PRO A 737 65.40 10.65 30.92
N PRO A 738 64.89 11.81 31.35
CA PRO A 738 63.54 12.25 31.02
C PRO A 738 63.38 12.90 29.63
N PHE A 739 62.14 12.85 29.14
CA PHE A 739 61.63 13.66 28.04
C PHE A 739 61.89 15.16 28.25
N ASN A 740 62.18 15.87 27.16
CA ASN A 740 61.79 17.27 27.05
C ASN A 740 61.00 17.46 25.75
N THR A 741 59.83 18.05 25.88
CA THR A 741 58.81 18.19 24.84
C THR A 741 59.24 19.22 23.79
N LEU A 742 59.05 18.90 22.51
CA LEU A 742 58.77 19.92 21.49
C LEU A 742 57.75 19.38 20.48
N VAL A 743 56.69 20.16 20.29
CA VAL A 743 55.49 19.78 19.54
C VAL A 743 55.73 19.93 18.05
N GLY A 744 55.41 18.90 17.28
CA GLY A 744 55.42 18.90 15.82
C GLY A 744 54.25 18.09 15.26
N THR A 745 53.05 18.68 15.27
CA THR A 745 51.79 18.03 14.86
C THR A 745 51.67 17.84 13.35
N GLN A 746 52.41 16.90 12.78
CA GLN A 746 52.08 16.33 11.46
C GLN A 746 51.04 15.21 11.60
N LYS A 747 49.74 15.55 11.50
CA LYS A 747 48.68 14.57 11.23
C LYS A 747 48.86 13.99 9.82
N ARG A 748 49.68 12.94 9.68
CA ARG A 748 49.71 12.09 8.48
C ARG A 748 48.53 11.11 8.51
N ASN A 749 47.34 11.56 8.12
CA ASN A 749 46.35 10.66 7.54
C ASN A 749 46.81 10.33 6.12
N ARG A 750 47.71 9.35 5.96
CA ARG A 750 47.96 8.72 4.68
C ARG A 750 46.96 7.57 4.50
N SER A 751 46.18 7.62 3.42
CA SER A 751 45.46 6.44 2.94
C SER A 751 46.44 5.28 2.75
N ILE A 752 46.01 4.06 3.09
CA ILE A 752 46.80 2.83 2.92
C ILE A 752 47.06 2.54 1.43
N LEU A 753 46.14 2.96 0.56
CA LEU A 753 46.24 2.85 -0.90
C LEU A 753 46.22 4.23 -1.55
N GLN A 754 47.10 4.44 -2.54
CA GLN A 754 47.04 5.60 -3.44
C GLN A 754 46.17 5.22 -4.65
N MET A 755 45.25 6.11 -5.05
CA MET A 755 44.36 5.91 -6.21
C MET A 755 45.03 6.41 -7.50
N ASP A 756 46.26 5.98 -7.73
CA ASP A 756 47.01 6.28 -8.94
C ASP A 756 46.41 5.54 -10.15
N GLU A 757 46.75 5.95 -11.38
CA GLU A 757 46.21 5.33 -12.61
C GLU A 757 46.73 3.88 -12.76
N ASP A 758 45.82 2.92 -12.97
CA ASP A 758 46.15 1.52 -13.17
C ASP A 758 46.55 1.24 -14.64
N ALA A 759 47.45 0.29 -14.87
CA ALA A 759 47.91 -0.07 -16.21
C ALA A 759 46.78 -0.53 -17.14
N GLU A 760 45.74 -1.16 -16.59
CA GLU A 760 44.53 -1.57 -17.31
C GLU A 760 43.68 -0.35 -17.71
N GLU A 761 43.61 0.67 -16.86
CA GLU A 761 42.90 1.92 -17.15
C GLU A 761 43.56 2.68 -18.32
N ALA A 762 44.89 2.75 -18.32
CA ALA A 762 45.67 3.39 -19.37
C ALA A 762 45.44 2.78 -20.77
N THR A 763 44.90 1.55 -20.87
CA THR A 763 44.55 0.95 -22.16
C THR A 763 43.32 1.56 -22.84
N PHE A 764 42.47 2.27 -22.09
CA PHE A 764 41.28 2.94 -22.61
C PHE A 764 41.53 4.39 -23.08
N ARG A 765 42.79 4.84 -23.04
CA ARG A 765 43.18 6.23 -23.25
C ARG A 765 43.83 6.44 -24.62
N ASP A 766 43.36 7.43 -25.39
CA ASP A 766 44.08 7.91 -26.58
C ASP A 766 45.34 8.67 -26.14
N GLY A 767 46.45 8.48 -26.87
CA GLY A 767 47.80 8.82 -26.43
C GLY A 767 48.05 10.27 -25.95
N ASP A 768 47.27 11.23 -26.44
CA ASP A 768 47.38 12.66 -26.07
C ASP A 768 46.50 13.10 -24.89
N THR A 769 45.60 12.24 -24.40
CA THR A 769 44.71 12.58 -23.27
C THR A 769 45.39 12.41 -21.91
N LYS A 770 45.07 13.31 -20.95
CA LYS A 770 45.66 13.29 -19.61
C LYS A 770 45.12 12.11 -18.77
N PRO A 771 45.92 11.57 -17.82
CA PRO A 771 45.44 10.62 -16.84
C PRO A 771 44.20 11.12 -16.09
N LEU A 772 43.23 10.23 -15.84
CA LEU A 772 42.08 10.55 -15.01
C LEU A 772 42.54 10.81 -13.56
N SER A 773 42.06 11.90 -12.96
CA SER A 773 42.41 12.21 -11.56
C SER A 773 41.66 11.28 -10.61
N ALA A 774 42.27 10.94 -9.47
CA ALA A 774 41.62 10.15 -8.42
C ALA A 774 40.29 10.76 -7.94
N GLU A 775 40.21 12.09 -7.95
CA GLU A 775 39.01 12.85 -7.62
C GLU A 775 37.88 12.60 -8.63
N ARG A 776 38.16 12.74 -9.94
CA ARG A 776 37.15 12.50 -10.99
C ARG A 776 36.77 11.03 -11.11
N PHE A 777 37.73 10.11 -10.95
CA PHE A 777 37.42 8.68 -10.85
C PHE A 777 36.38 8.44 -9.74
N ARG A 778 36.61 8.98 -8.53
CA ARG A 778 35.68 8.83 -7.40
C ARG A 778 34.31 9.45 -7.71
N GLN A 779 34.26 10.69 -8.22
CA GLN A 779 32.99 11.36 -8.55
C GLN A 779 32.18 10.61 -9.63
N ARG A 780 32.84 10.05 -10.66
CA ARG A 780 32.15 9.26 -11.68
C ARG A 780 31.69 7.90 -11.15
N THR A 781 32.46 7.27 -10.26
CA THR A 781 32.03 6.06 -9.54
C THR A 781 30.82 6.35 -8.64
N GLU A 782 30.81 7.46 -7.89
CA GLU A 782 29.65 7.90 -7.09
C GLU A 782 28.38 8.03 -7.96
N VAL A 783 28.50 8.55 -9.19
CA VAL A 783 27.39 8.60 -10.15
C VAL A 783 27.01 7.20 -10.63
N PHE A 784 27.97 6.34 -10.96
CA PHE A 784 27.70 4.96 -11.37
C PHE A 784 26.94 4.18 -10.29
N GLU A 785 27.35 4.23 -9.02
CA GLU A 785 26.60 3.63 -7.89
C GLU A 785 25.18 4.22 -7.80
N GLY A 786 25.04 5.54 -7.98
CA GLY A 786 23.74 6.24 -8.02
C GLY A 786 22.82 5.83 -9.17
N LEU A 787 23.36 5.24 -10.25
CA LEU A 787 22.59 4.64 -11.35
C LEU A 787 22.19 3.19 -11.05
N LEU A 788 22.98 2.44 -10.27
CA LEU A 788 22.67 1.05 -9.91
C LEU A 788 21.42 0.91 -9.04
N VAL A 789 20.98 1.97 -8.36
CA VAL A 789 19.69 2.02 -7.65
C VAL A 789 18.51 1.64 -8.55
N PHE A 790 18.61 1.92 -9.86
CA PHE A 790 17.58 1.59 -10.85
C PHE A 790 17.67 0.17 -11.40
N VAL A 791 18.78 -0.53 -11.19
CA VAL A 791 19.07 -1.85 -11.79
C VAL A 791 18.67 -2.97 -10.81
N GLY A 792 18.05 -4.03 -11.31
CA GLY A 792 17.73 -5.23 -10.53
C GLY A 792 18.96 -5.88 -9.88
N GLU A 793 18.78 -6.44 -8.66
CA GLU A 793 19.84 -7.07 -7.85
C GLU A 793 20.66 -8.13 -8.61
N ASP A 794 19.98 -8.92 -9.44
CA ASP A 794 20.56 -9.95 -10.29
C ASP A 794 21.50 -9.38 -11.37
N ALA A 795 21.24 -8.15 -11.81
CA ALA A 795 21.94 -7.47 -12.89
C ALA A 795 23.02 -6.48 -12.42
N LYS A 796 23.11 -6.14 -11.13
CA LYS A 796 24.15 -5.23 -10.57
C LYS A 796 25.21 -5.97 -9.73
N GLN A 797 26.30 -5.26 -9.43
CA GLN A 797 27.29 -5.68 -8.44
C GLN A 797 26.66 -5.70 -7.02
N PRO A 798 27.21 -6.45 -6.03
CA PRO A 798 26.57 -6.57 -4.72
C PRO A 798 26.49 -5.23 -3.96
N GLU A 799 25.47 -5.10 -3.11
CA GLU A 799 25.32 -3.96 -2.20
C GLU A 799 26.30 -4.01 -1.02
N GLY A 800 26.49 -2.87 -0.34
CA GLY A 800 27.47 -2.72 0.73
C GLY A 800 28.93 -2.70 0.26
N SER A 801 29.84 -2.64 1.22
CA SER A 801 31.29 -2.69 1.04
C SER A 801 31.85 -4.04 1.50
N LEU A 802 32.99 -4.45 0.94
CA LEU A 802 33.78 -5.57 1.49
C LEU A 802 34.17 -5.36 2.96
N LEU A 803 34.27 -4.10 3.42
CA LEU A 803 34.54 -3.77 4.83
C LEU A 803 33.37 -4.16 5.74
N ASP A 804 32.13 -4.00 5.28
CA ASP A 804 30.93 -4.33 6.06
C ASP A 804 30.87 -5.84 6.37
N LEU A 805 31.42 -6.69 5.50
CA LEU A 805 31.60 -8.13 5.76
C LEU A 805 32.64 -8.42 6.86
N VAL A 806 33.68 -7.59 6.98
CA VAL A 806 34.71 -7.73 8.03
C VAL A 806 34.12 -7.32 9.38
N ASP A 807 33.41 -6.20 9.41
CA ASP A 807 32.76 -5.66 10.61
C ASP A 807 31.58 -6.55 11.08
N ALA A 808 30.88 -7.22 10.15
CA ALA A 808 29.81 -8.18 10.47
C ALA A 808 30.30 -9.52 11.04
N GLU A 809 31.52 -9.96 10.67
CA GLU A 809 32.14 -11.19 11.22
C GLU A 809 32.99 -10.93 12.48
N ASN A 810 33.47 -9.70 12.73
CA ASN A 810 34.12 -9.32 13.99
C ASN A 810 33.79 -7.89 14.44
N GLY A 811 33.22 -7.76 15.64
CA GLY A 811 33.61 -6.66 16.50
C GLY A 811 35.10 -6.84 16.87
N LEU A 812 35.92 -5.84 16.56
CA LEU A 812 37.30 -5.69 17.03
C LEU A 812 37.34 -5.12 18.46
#